data_AF-A0A1F3DP75-F1
#
_entry.id   AF-A0A1F3DP75-F1
#
_cell.length_a   1.000
_cell.length_b   1.000
_cell.length_c   1.000
_cell.angle_alpha   90.00
_cell.angle_beta   90.00
_cell.angle_gamma   90.00
#
_symmetry.space_group_name_H-M   'P 1'
#
loop_
_entity.id
_entity.type
_entity.pdbx_description
1 polymer ?
#
loop_
_entity_poly.entity_id
_entity_poly.type
_entity_poly.pdbx_seq_one_letter_code
_entity_poly.pdbx_strand_id
1 'polypeptide(L)'
;MTEQLNIILNGTPVKGNKGETILSLAKKNGIEIPTLCHDPRLEPFSSCYVCVVEVKGMRGLQPSCSTRLTEGMEVTTNNEKVIKARKSALDLLLSNHYADCMAPCKQTCPAGVDVQGYISHIEKGLYHEAVALIKETNPFPAVCGRVCVRPCEVACRRNLLDEGAAVGIDYLKRFASDIDLFSPTKYIPDIKKPTGKKVAVIGSGPGGMSAAFFLRKEGHDVDVFEAQPKGGGWLRYGIPEYRLPNDILQKEIENILDLGVGINFNSKLGVNISYKEIKEKYNAVILGIGSQKGTGIGCAGDDAKNVFSGVDFLKRMEYGEKEDFTGKTVAVIGGGNTAMDCCRTSIRFGAKKVYVVYRRTENEMPANPIEIHESKLEGVEYMFLTAPVCVNKDSEGRITSMTCIKMDLGEPDASGRRRPVPVEGSEFDIQLDYALAAIGQKTEVNFLDDINKYSTEGKLNANKWGDIEADKKTLQTGIKSIFACGDGVTGPATLIAAIGQAKIAARSCNQYLMGLAVEEPKQEFLSKKDNFKPQIKEEYKGNFETLLRKEMPTLKPNERYNFNEVELGYENEKIAKEECNRCLECGCAEYYTCDLKKHSTEYNAEQKHFAGSFNEYKIDFRHPFIEIDNNKCILCSRCVRICKDVVGANALGLVNRGFDTYVAPSMKNTLQETDCESCGMCISTCPTGAITENFIFKPGPVDLKQVDTICNYCSVGCEITLNHRSNFVMKVTGKEGLINPDGNICRFPKFGYNYLNDNSRITSPLLKVNGKFEEISFAKAYDIIYNKINSVAHDENSFYAGARLSNEEMYLIQKLARVGAKTNNIHSFHYLERGKGIAGSSEANVPFNQINGASKIYLIGSEINNDNAVVSFIVNNVRFTKGVKVEVVTTKLKSSTEHKADKVWKIKSYYHFVKTMNHYLLSNGLENAMFIKDNCIDFEGYKKNILSEKFEQLFKTSGFESLVQFEEFVKDYNNQMNAIIIFSEKEISGSTSFELQNLAMLTGKLGKTSNGLVSLKEKNNSQGIFDMGICPKAGVGRQLITDEKFINKLKDNWNIDSVPSLIDKSHQDMLDNGELKNLFIFGEDPIGCAIDKKRVSNWIDKAQFVTVSDYFMTETAEKADLILPASFPIESDGTFTNSQRVIQEFYKHFTPKTERLTYQQIMDLLVKFGYERYDTINDVLMEAMSLLPEKEKTNKYEFHSTEKDNFRRMFNYGCDILVKRFEEYFTTALQN
;
A
#
# COMPACT_ATOMS: atom_id res chain seq x y z
N MET A 1 27.69 11.80 -32.54
CA MET A 1 27.97 10.35 -32.55
C MET A 1 28.84 10.04 -31.35
N THR A 2 28.41 9.16 -30.45
CA THR A 2 29.22 8.70 -29.32
C THR A 2 30.26 7.68 -29.82
N GLU A 3 31.52 7.88 -29.47
CA GLU A 3 32.61 6.95 -29.77
C GLU A 3 32.34 5.60 -29.07
N GLN A 4 32.24 4.51 -29.83
CA GLN A 4 32.00 3.16 -29.29
C GLN A 4 33.31 2.49 -28.89
N LEU A 5 33.32 1.84 -27.73
CA LEU A 5 34.46 1.15 -27.16
C LEU A 5 34.22 -0.37 -27.11
N ASN A 6 35.27 -1.18 -27.32
CA ASN A 6 35.21 -2.63 -27.10
C ASN A 6 35.57 -2.97 -25.66
N ILE A 7 34.70 -3.74 -24.99
CA ILE A 7 34.86 -4.14 -23.59
C ILE A 7 34.67 -5.65 -23.50
N ILE A 8 35.43 -6.32 -22.63
CA ILE A 8 35.23 -7.73 -22.29
C ILE A 8 34.52 -7.76 -20.93
N LEU A 9 33.25 -8.12 -20.89
CA LEU A 9 32.44 -8.18 -19.68
C LEU A 9 32.12 -9.64 -19.34
N ASN A 10 32.63 -10.12 -18.20
CA ASN A 10 32.53 -11.54 -17.78
C ASN A 10 32.98 -12.51 -18.89
N GLY A 11 34.09 -12.18 -19.57
CA GLY A 11 34.61 -12.97 -20.69
C GLY A 11 33.87 -12.79 -22.02
N THR A 12 32.80 -12.00 -22.06
CA THR A 12 32.00 -11.76 -23.28
C THR A 12 32.34 -10.40 -23.91
N PRO A 13 32.69 -10.33 -25.20
CA PRO A 13 32.89 -9.05 -25.89
C PRO A 13 31.58 -8.28 -26.04
N VAL A 14 31.55 -7.03 -25.59
CA VAL A 14 30.39 -6.12 -25.67
C VAL A 14 30.81 -4.73 -26.13
N LYS A 15 29.84 -3.93 -26.59
CA LYS A 15 30.04 -2.54 -27.03
C LYS A 15 29.50 -1.57 -25.99
N GLY A 16 30.35 -0.64 -25.55
CA GLY A 16 29.98 0.48 -24.68
C GLY A 16 30.21 1.83 -25.34
N ASN A 17 29.68 2.90 -24.76
CA ASN A 17 29.94 4.27 -25.22
C ASN A 17 31.03 4.93 -24.36
N LYS A 18 31.86 5.76 -24.97
CA LYS A 18 32.80 6.61 -24.22
C LYS A 18 32.06 7.50 -23.22
N GLY A 19 32.51 7.51 -21.97
CA GLY A 19 31.87 8.22 -20.86
C GLY A 19 30.75 7.45 -20.14
N GLU A 20 30.35 6.28 -20.65
CA GLU A 20 29.47 5.35 -19.94
C GLU A 20 30.19 4.73 -18.73
N THR A 21 29.44 4.34 -17.70
CA THR A 21 29.98 3.62 -16.53
C THR A 21 29.98 2.11 -16.76
N ILE A 22 30.79 1.38 -16.01
CA ILE A 22 30.71 -0.09 -15.97
C ILE A 22 29.30 -0.54 -15.53
N LEU A 23 28.68 0.15 -14.57
CA LEU A 23 27.34 -0.17 -14.09
C LEU A 23 26.28 -0.06 -15.19
N SER A 24 26.29 1.04 -15.95
CA SER A 24 25.37 1.25 -17.08
C SER A 24 25.58 0.19 -18.17
N LEU A 25 26.84 -0.12 -18.49
CA LEU A 25 27.17 -1.17 -19.45
C LEU A 25 26.66 -2.54 -18.99
N ALA A 26 26.86 -2.88 -17.71
CA ALA A 26 26.40 -4.14 -17.13
C ALA A 26 24.87 -4.24 -17.20
N LYS A 27 24.15 -3.19 -16.80
CA LYS A 27 22.67 -3.13 -16.87
C LYS A 27 22.18 -3.33 -18.30
N LYS A 28 22.81 -2.69 -19.30
CA LYS A 28 22.47 -2.83 -20.72
C LYS A 28 22.66 -4.26 -21.25
N ASN A 29 23.58 -5.03 -20.66
CA ASN A 29 23.86 -6.42 -21.02
C ASN A 29 23.19 -7.44 -20.07
N GLY A 30 22.19 -7.01 -19.29
CA GLY A 30 21.43 -7.90 -18.40
C GLY A 30 22.22 -8.41 -17.18
N ILE A 31 23.33 -7.76 -16.83
CA ILE A 31 24.14 -8.11 -15.66
C ILE A 31 23.77 -7.16 -14.50
N GLU A 32 23.17 -7.72 -13.45
CA GLU A 32 22.87 -6.97 -12.23
C GLU A 32 24.14 -6.82 -11.39
N ILE A 33 24.49 -5.57 -11.07
CA ILE A 33 25.51 -5.24 -10.07
C ILE A 33 24.81 -4.54 -8.91
N PRO A 34 24.93 -5.03 -7.67
CA PRO A 34 24.18 -4.50 -6.54
C PRO A 34 24.65 -3.09 -6.15
N THR A 35 23.71 -2.21 -5.79
CA THR A 35 24.01 -0.84 -5.37
C THR A 35 23.08 -0.38 -4.25
N LEU A 36 23.60 0.37 -3.28
CA LEU A 36 22.78 1.00 -2.24
C LEU A 36 22.78 2.53 -2.34
N CYS A 37 23.95 3.14 -2.61
CA CYS A 37 24.12 4.58 -2.69
C CYS A 37 23.96 5.19 -4.08
N HIS A 38 23.63 4.38 -5.09
CA HIS A 38 23.38 4.84 -6.45
C HIS A 38 21.89 5.06 -6.66
N ASP A 39 21.56 6.12 -7.39
CA ASP A 39 20.24 6.41 -7.92
C ASP A 39 20.46 6.94 -9.34
N PRO A 40 19.71 6.48 -10.36
CA PRO A 40 19.95 6.90 -11.74
C PRO A 40 19.76 8.41 -11.97
N ARG A 41 19.04 9.09 -11.06
CA ARG A 41 18.81 10.55 -11.10
C ARG A 41 19.95 11.37 -10.54
N LEU A 42 20.98 10.72 -10.00
CA LEU A 42 22.08 11.34 -9.27
C LEU A 42 23.43 10.94 -9.85
N GLU A 43 24.40 11.86 -9.78
CA GLU A 43 25.78 11.52 -10.10
C GLU A 43 26.32 10.39 -9.19
N PRO A 44 27.33 9.62 -9.61
CA PRO A 44 27.88 8.55 -8.78
C PRO A 44 28.51 9.05 -7.46
N PHE A 45 28.16 8.42 -6.33
CA PHE A 45 28.72 8.75 -5.00
C PHE A 45 29.80 7.77 -4.53
N SER A 46 29.72 6.50 -4.92
CA SER A 46 30.67 5.42 -4.59
C SER A 46 30.93 5.16 -3.09
N SER A 47 30.00 5.48 -2.19
CA SER A 47 30.22 5.31 -0.73
C SER A 47 29.92 3.93 -0.18
N CYS A 48 28.97 3.18 -0.77
CA CYS A 48 28.54 1.90 -0.21
C CYS A 48 29.48 0.72 -0.51
N TYR A 49 30.35 0.84 -1.52
CA TYR A 49 31.24 -0.23 -2.02
C TYR A 49 30.60 -1.58 -2.40
N VAL A 50 29.27 -1.70 -2.37
CA VAL A 50 28.56 -2.93 -2.81
C VAL A 50 28.69 -3.13 -4.34
N CYS A 51 28.84 -2.05 -5.10
CA CYS A 51 28.92 -2.09 -6.57
C CYS A 51 30.29 -2.46 -7.15
N VAL A 52 31.23 -2.94 -6.33
CA VAL A 52 32.60 -3.20 -6.76
C VAL A 52 32.69 -4.35 -7.77
N VAL A 53 33.67 -4.24 -8.68
CA VAL A 53 34.01 -5.22 -9.72
C VAL A 53 35.54 -5.34 -9.84
N GLU A 54 36.03 -6.44 -10.40
CA GLU A 54 37.45 -6.58 -10.76
C GLU A 54 37.65 -6.10 -12.20
N VAL A 55 38.61 -5.20 -12.41
CA VAL A 55 39.02 -4.75 -13.74
C VAL A 55 40.48 -5.14 -13.95
N LYS A 56 40.74 -5.92 -14.99
CA LYS A 56 42.09 -6.44 -15.26
C LYS A 56 43.06 -5.29 -15.53
N GLY A 57 44.24 -5.36 -14.89
CA GLY A 57 45.26 -4.34 -15.00
C GLY A 57 45.05 -3.12 -14.09
N MET A 58 43.89 -2.97 -13.43
CA MET A 58 43.67 -1.93 -12.42
C MET A 58 44.00 -2.46 -11.01
N ARG A 59 44.47 -1.56 -10.14
CA ARG A 59 44.82 -1.91 -8.76
C ARG A 59 43.56 -2.01 -7.89
N GLY A 60 43.32 -3.19 -7.32
CA GLY A 60 42.18 -3.43 -6.43
C GLY A 60 40.85 -3.45 -7.16
N LEU A 61 39.76 -3.62 -6.40
CA LEU A 61 38.41 -3.61 -6.96
C LEU A 61 37.96 -2.18 -7.24
N GLN A 62 37.23 -2.00 -8.34
CA GLN A 62 36.77 -0.69 -8.79
C GLN A 62 35.27 -0.54 -8.58
N PRO A 63 34.77 0.64 -8.15
CA PRO A 63 33.34 0.91 -8.08
C PRO A 63 32.76 1.01 -9.50
N SER A 64 31.87 0.09 -9.87
CA SER A 64 31.28 0.09 -11.22
C SER A 64 30.44 1.32 -11.54
N CYS A 65 29.85 1.97 -10.51
CA CYS A 65 28.97 3.12 -10.68
C CYS A 65 29.69 4.40 -11.12
N SER A 66 30.98 4.55 -10.83
CA SER A 66 31.76 5.75 -11.18
C SER A 66 32.86 5.49 -12.20
N THR A 67 33.37 4.25 -12.29
CA THR A 67 34.42 3.88 -13.25
C THR A 67 33.90 3.99 -14.69
N ARG A 68 34.56 4.84 -15.50
CA ARG A 68 34.24 5.07 -16.90
C ARG A 68 34.91 4.04 -17.80
N LEU A 69 34.23 3.66 -18.88
CA LEU A 69 34.76 2.70 -19.86
C LEU A 69 35.98 3.25 -20.60
N THR A 70 36.94 2.37 -20.86
CA THR A 70 38.12 2.59 -21.72
C THR A 70 38.23 1.44 -22.71
N GLU A 71 38.82 1.71 -23.88
CA GLU A 71 39.02 0.69 -24.92
C GLU A 71 39.79 -0.52 -24.37
N GLY A 72 39.30 -1.73 -24.68
CA GLY A 72 39.92 -2.99 -24.28
C GLY A 72 39.76 -3.36 -22.81
N MET A 73 38.93 -2.64 -22.04
CA MET A 73 38.72 -2.93 -20.62
C MET A 73 38.13 -4.34 -20.43
N GLU A 74 38.70 -5.12 -19.51
CA GLU A 74 38.22 -6.46 -19.14
C GLU A 74 37.70 -6.44 -17.70
N VAL A 75 36.39 -6.66 -17.54
CA VAL A 75 35.64 -6.51 -16.29
C VAL A 75 35.05 -7.86 -15.87
N THR A 76 35.30 -8.25 -14.62
CA THR A 76 34.68 -9.40 -13.96
C THR A 76 33.77 -8.90 -12.83
N THR A 77 32.47 -9.14 -12.96
CA THR A 77 31.46 -8.65 -12.01
C THR A 77 31.16 -9.63 -10.87
N ASN A 78 31.59 -10.89 -11.02
CA ASN A 78 31.33 -11.95 -10.06
C ASN A 78 32.51 -12.92 -9.96
N ASN A 79 33.21 -12.89 -8.82
CA ASN A 79 34.21 -13.87 -8.41
C ASN A 79 34.38 -13.82 -6.88
N GLU A 80 35.18 -14.73 -6.33
CA GLU A 80 35.37 -14.84 -4.87
C GLU A 80 35.85 -13.53 -4.22
N LYS A 81 36.77 -12.79 -4.86
CA LYS A 81 37.26 -11.50 -4.33
C LYS A 81 36.14 -10.47 -4.27
N VAL A 82 35.34 -10.37 -5.35
CA VAL A 82 34.21 -9.44 -5.44
C VAL A 82 33.13 -9.79 -4.41
N ILE A 83 32.75 -11.07 -4.30
CA ILE A 83 31.76 -11.55 -3.33
C ILE A 83 32.21 -11.23 -1.90
N LYS A 84 33.48 -11.52 -1.56
CA LYS A 84 34.03 -11.23 -0.23
C LYS A 84 34.01 -9.74 0.09
N ALA A 85 34.39 -8.88 -0.86
CA ALA A 85 34.36 -7.44 -0.67
C ALA A 85 32.94 -6.89 -0.48
N ARG A 86 31.97 -7.39 -1.25
CA ARG A 86 30.55 -7.04 -1.08
C ARG A 86 30.01 -7.45 0.28
N LYS A 87 30.29 -8.69 0.72
CA LYS A 87 29.93 -9.16 2.06
C LYS A 87 30.53 -8.25 3.14
N SER A 88 31.83 -7.97 3.11
CA SER A 88 32.47 -7.10 4.11
C SER A 88 31.89 -5.68 4.12
N ALA A 89 31.52 -5.12 2.97
CA ALA A 89 30.86 -3.82 2.90
C ALA A 89 29.48 -3.86 3.57
N LEU A 90 28.70 -4.91 3.32
CA LEU A 90 27.38 -5.11 3.95
C LEU A 90 27.51 -5.33 5.46
N ASP A 91 28.44 -6.17 5.92
CA ASP A 91 28.73 -6.42 7.33
C ASP A 91 29.02 -5.10 8.09
N LEU A 92 29.79 -4.20 7.46
CA LEU A 92 30.12 -2.89 8.03
C LEU A 92 28.92 -1.93 8.06
N LEU A 93 28.09 -1.92 7.01
CA LEU A 93 26.86 -1.11 7.02
C LEU A 93 25.86 -1.59 8.09
N LEU A 94 25.80 -2.91 8.30
CA LEU A 94 24.90 -3.53 9.27
C LEU A 94 25.35 -3.33 10.72
N SER A 95 26.64 -3.08 10.97
CA SER A 95 27.18 -2.90 12.33
C SER A 95 26.69 -1.62 13.03
N ASN A 96 26.03 -0.72 12.30
CA ASN A 96 25.38 0.48 12.84
C ASN A 96 23.87 0.57 12.50
N HIS A 97 23.29 -0.49 11.93
CA HIS A 97 21.88 -0.53 11.52
C HIS A 97 20.99 -1.05 12.67
N TYR A 98 20.67 -0.18 13.63
CA TYR A 98 19.92 -0.50 14.85
C TYR A 98 18.39 -0.58 14.63
N ALA A 99 17.94 -1.51 13.78
CA ALA A 99 16.52 -1.66 13.44
C ALA A 99 16.06 -3.12 13.42
N ASP A 100 14.75 -3.34 13.54
CA ASP A 100 14.16 -4.67 13.38
C ASP A 100 13.55 -4.81 11.97
N CYS A 101 14.03 -5.80 11.21
CA CYS A 101 13.37 -6.14 9.94
C CYS A 101 11.97 -6.70 10.21
N MET A 102 11.84 -7.54 11.24
CA MET A 102 10.61 -8.29 11.54
C MET A 102 10.24 -8.12 13.02
N ALA A 103 8.97 -7.91 13.33
CA ALA A 103 8.54 -7.79 14.72
C ALA A 103 8.73 -9.09 15.54
N PRO A 104 8.99 -8.97 16.85
CA PRO A 104 9.19 -10.13 17.74
C PRO A 104 7.97 -11.06 17.78
N CYS A 105 6.75 -10.53 17.62
CA CYS A 105 5.53 -11.34 17.60
C CYS A 105 5.44 -12.34 16.43
N LYS A 106 6.03 -12.02 15.27
CA LYS A 106 6.17 -12.94 14.12
C LYS A 106 7.33 -13.91 14.34
N GLN A 107 8.47 -13.41 14.84
CA GLN A 107 9.67 -14.23 15.08
C GLN A 107 9.43 -15.35 16.09
N THR A 108 8.69 -15.08 17.16
CA THR A 108 8.41 -16.06 18.23
C THR A 108 7.27 -17.03 17.86
N CYS A 109 6.48 -16.73 16.82
CA CYS A 109 5.42 -17.62 16.37
C CYS A 109 6.01 -18.87 15.68
N PRO A 110 5.77 -20.10 16.17
CA PRO A 110 6.33 -21.30 15.56
C PRO A 110 5.90 -21.53 14.10
N ALA A 111 4.71 -21.06 13.71
CA ALA A 111 4.23 -21.11 12.34
C ALA A 111 4.70 -19.91 11.48
N GLY A 112 5.23 -18.85 12.11
CA GLY A 112 5.68 -17.64 11.43
C GLY A 112 4.56 -16.72 10.95
N VAL A 113 3.41 -16.70 11.66
CA VAL A 113 2.23 -15.88 11.29
C VAL A 113 2.57 -14.39 11.30
N ASP A 114 2.20 -13.67 10.25
CA ASP A 114 2.47 -12.23 10.11
C ASP A 114 1.51 -11.34 10.90
N VAL A 115 1.80 -11.21 12.21
CA VAL A 115 0.98 -10.43 13.15
C VAL A 115 0.80 -8.97 12.74
N GLN A 116 1.87 -8.28 12.35
CA GLN A 116 1.76 -6.87 12.02
C GLN A 116 0.99 -6.66 10.71
N GLY A 117 1.21 -7.51 9.71
CA GLY A 117 0.52 -7.42 8.42
C GLY A 117 -0.98 -7.60 8.57
N TYR A 118 -1.45 -8.64 9.28
CA TYR A 118 -2.89 -8.84 9.42
C TYR A 118 -3.55 -7.80 10.35
N ILE A 119 -2.85 -7.28 11.37
CA ILE A 119 -3.38 -6.16 12.17
C ILE A 119 -3.56 -4.91 11.30
N SER A 120 -2.61 -4.63 10.39
CA SER A 120 -2.74 -3.56 9.40
C SER A 120 -3.97 -3.76 8.50
N HIS A 121 -4.25 -4.99 8.07
CA HIS A 121 -5.44 -5.31 7.29
C HIS A 121 -6.74 -5.14 8.09
N ILE A 122 -6.79 -5.61 9.35
CA ILE A 122 -7.97 -5.48 10.22
C ILE A 122 -8.31 -4.01 10.48
N GLU A 123 -7.31 -3.18 10.74
CA GLU A 123 -7.49 -1.74 10.97
C GLU A 123 -8.19 -1.06 9.77
N LYS A 124 -7.90 -1.51 8.55
CA LYS A 124 -8.49 -1.01 7.29
C LYS A 124 -9.81 -1.67 6.90
N GLY A 125 -10.30 -2.64 7.69
CA GLY A 125 -11.50 -3.42 7.37
C GLY A 125 -11.27 -4.49 6.29
N LEU A 126 -10.02 -4.83 5.97
CA LEU A 126 -9.65 -5.83 4.96
C LEU A 126 -9.61 -7.24 5.58
N TYR A 127 -10.71 -7.70 6.19
CA TYR A 127 -10.73 -8.96 6.96
C TYR A 127 -10.42 -10.20 6.10
N HIS A 128 -10.93 -10.23 4.87
CA HIS A 128 -10.62 -11.29 3.91
C HIS A 128 -9.11 -11.38 3.64
N GLU A 129 -8.44 -10.24 3.45
CA GLU A 129 -6.97 -10.19 3.25
C GLU A 129 -6.20 -10.53 4.53
N ALA A 130 -6.70 -10.12 5.69
CA ALA A 130 -6.12 -10.49 6.98
C ALA A 130 -6.10 -12.03 7.13
N VAL A 131 -7.23 -12.69 6.82
CA VAL A 131 -7.36 -14.14 6.90
C VAL A 131 -6.57 -14.85 5.81
N ALA A 132 -6.53 -14.31 4.59
CA ALA A 132 -5.67 -14.80 3.52
C ALA A 132 -4.20 -14.83 3.94
N LEU A 133 -3.70 -13.72 4.51
CA LEU A 133 -2.34 -13.60 5.01
C LEU A 133 -2.06 -14.57 6.17
N ILE A 134 -3.00 -14.76 7.10
CA ILE A 134 -2.86 -15.76 8.17
C ILE A 134 -2.75 -17.18 7.58
N LYS A 135 -3.62 -17.52 6.62
CA LYS A 135 -3.69 -18.83 5.95
C LYS A 135 -2.48 -19.15 5.06
N GLU A 136 -1.58 -18.21 4.81
CA GLU A 136 -0.26 -18.52 4.23
C GLU A 136 0.60 -19.40 5.13
N THR A 137 0.37 -19.34 6.44
CA THR A 137 1.18 -20.05 7.45
C THR A 137 0.36 -20.84 8.47
N ASN A 138 -0.91 -20.50 8.65
CA ASN A 138 -1.81 -21.12 9.61
C ASN A 138 -3.17 -21.45 8.97
N PRO A 139 -3.44 -22.73 8.65
CA PRO A 139 -4.71 -23.17 8.06
C PRO A 139 -5.91 -23.12 9.02
N PHE A 140 -5.67 -22.89 10.32
CA PHE A 140 -6.67 -22.90 11.39
C PHE A 140 -6.74 -21.55 12.13
N PRO A 141 -6.98 -20.42 11.45
CA PRO A 141 -7.06 -19.12 12.11
C PRO A 141 -8.17 -19.04 13.18
N ALA A 142 -9.37 -19.60 12.93
CA ALA A 142 -10.51 -19.47 13.84
C ALA A 142 -10.36 -20.34 15.10
N VAL A 143 -9.81 -21.55 14.96
CA VAL A 143 -9.40 -22.40 16.09
C VAL A 143 -8.26 -21.73 16.85
N CYS A 144 -7.21 -21.23 16.16
CA CYS A 144 -6.10 -20.57 16.83
C CYS A 144 -6.55 -19.33 17.62
N GLY A 145 -7.52 -18.57 17.12
CA GLY A 145 -8.10 -17.42 17.82
C GLY A 145 -8.85 -17.76 19.12
N ARG A 146 -9.09 -19.06 19.39
CA ARG A 146 -9.76 -19.56 20.59
C ARG A 146 -8.81 -20.27 21.55
N VAL A 147 -7.89 -21.08 21.03
CA VAL A 147 -7.12 -22.03 21.87
C VAL A 147 -5.60 -21.86 21.82
N CYS A 148 -5.07 -20.88 21.08
CA CYS A 148 -3.64 -20.64 21.00
C CYS A 148 -3.03 -20.24 22.36
N VAL A 149 -1.77 -20.61 22.59
CA VAL A 149 -1.02 -20.23 23.80
C VAL A 149 -0.35 -18.85 23.69
N ARG A 150 -0.62 -18.11 22.61
CA ARG A 150 -0.27 -16.69 22.39
C ARG A 150 1.21 -16.35 22.62
N PRO A 151 2.19 -17.09 22.05
CA PRO A 151 3.62 -16.76 22.21
C PRO A 151 3.98 -15.39 21.62
N CYS A 152 3.20 -14.93 20.65
CA CYS A 152 3.28 -13.59 20.07
C CYS A 152 2.92 -12.47 21.06
N GLU A 153 1.97 -12.70 21.98
CA GLU A 153 1.58 -11.72 23.01
C GLU A 153 2.64 -11.64 24.11
N VAL A 154 3.25 -12.78 24.48
CA VAL A 154 4.37 -12.83 25.43
C VAL A 154 5.56 -12.00 24.93
N ALA A 155 5.91 -12.13 23.65
CA ALA A 155 7.01 -11.39 23.03
C ALA A 155 6.64 -9.94 22.62
N CYS A 156 5.41 -9.50 22.87
CA CYS A 156 4.96 -8.16 22.48
C CYS A 156 5.69 -7.08 23.30
N ARG A 157 6.31 -6.10 22.62
CA ARG A 157 7.01 -4.99 23.29
C ARG A 157 6.09 -4.04 24.05
N ARG A 158 4.77 -4.15 23.88
CA ARG A 158 3.80 -3.44 24.73
C ARG A 158 3.93 -3.82 26.21
N ASN A 159 4.41 -5.04 26.50
CA ASN A 159 4.70 -5.49 27.87
C ASN A 159 5.81 -4.65 28.55
N LEU A 160 6.56 -3.84 27.78
CA LEU A 160 7.58 -2.93 28.30
C LEU A 160 7.03 -1.55 28.74
N LEU A 161 5.75 -1.25 28.49
CA LEU A 161 5.11 0.04 28.81
C LEU A 161 4.45 0.10 30.21
N ASP A 162 4.63 -0.94 31.04
CA ASP A 162 3.95 -1.08 32.35
C ASP A 162 2.41 -1.06 32.31
N GLU A 163 1.80 -1.29 31.14
CA GLU A 163 0.34 -1.36 30.97
C GLU A 163 -0.29 -2.65 31.53
N GLY A 164 0.53 -3.64 31.89
CA GLY A 164 0.08 -4.95 32.37
C GLY A 164 -0.48 -5.87 31.28
N ALA A 165 -0.55 -5.44 30.01
CA ALA A 165 -1.13 -6.26 28.94
C ALA A 165 -0.53 -6.00 27.54
N ALA A 166 -0.24 -7.09 26.82
CA ALA A 166 0.11 -7.08 25.40
C ALA A 166 -1.06 -6.59 24.52
N VAL A 167 -0.78 -6.39 23.22
CA VAL A 167 -1.84 -6.28 22.20
C VAL A 167 -2.65 -7.58 22.18
N GLY A 168 -3.97 -7.49 22.05
CA GLY A 168 -4.91 -8.59 21.88
C GLY A 168 -4.80 -9.25 20.51
N ILE A 169 -3.60 -9.74 20.18
CA ILE A 169 -3.24 -10.34 18.90
C ILE A 169 -4.16 -11.52 18.59
N ASP A 170 -4.43 -12.37 19.58
CA ASP A 170 -5.28 -13.53 19.38
C ASP A 170 -6.76 -13.17 19.20
N TYR A 171 -7.21 -12.13 19.92
CA TYR A 171 -8.57 -11.60 19.83
C TYR A 171 -8.84 -10.98 18.45
N LEU A 172 -7.88 -10.23 17.92
CA LEU A 172 -7.93 -9.68 16.57
C LEU A 172 -7.93 -10.78 15.50
N LYS A 173 -7.13 -11.83 15.69
CA LYS A 173 -7.15 -13.00 14.80
C LYS A 173 -8.53 -13.64 14.75
N ARG A 174 -9.13 -13.90 15.92
CA ARG A 174 -10.49 -14.44 16.04
C ARG A 174 -11.51 -13.56 15.34
N PHE A 175 -11.47 -12.25 15.61
CA PHE A 175 -12.40 -11.29 15.04
C PHE A 175 -12.39 -11.35 13.50
N ALA A 176 -11.21 -11.27 12.89
CA ALA A 176 -11.08 -11.35 11.43
C ALA A 176 -11.50 -12.72 10.88
N SER A 177 -11.10 -13.80 11.54
CA SER A 177 -11.40 -15.16 11.09
C SER A 177 -12.88 -15.50 11.18
N ASP A 178 -13.57 -15.04 12.22
CA ASP A 178 -15.00 -15.29 12.37
C ASP A 178 -15.76 -14.54 11.25
N ILE A 179 -15.44 -13.27 11.00
CA ILE A 179 -16.05 -12.51 9.88
C ILE A 179 -15.86 -13.20 8.53
N ASP A 180 -14.63 -13.62 8.18
CA ASP A 180 -14.37 -14.32 6.91
C ASP A 180 -15.06 -15.69 6.86
N LEU A 181 -15.03 -16.47 7.95
CA LEU A 181 -15.59 -17.82 8.00
C LEU A 181 -17.11 -17.85 7.79
N PHE A 182 -17.83 -16.81 8.25
CA PHE A 182 -19.27 -16.67 8.07
C PHE A 182 -19.66 -15.86 6.81
N SER A 183 -18.68 -15.33 6.07
CA SER A 183 -18.93 -14.60 4.82
C SER A 183 -19.30 -15.54 3.67
N PRO A 184 -20.23 -15.15 2.76
CA PRO A 184 -20.50 -15.90 1.53
C PRO A 184 -19.28 -15.98 0.61
N THR A 185 -18.32 -15.06 0.76
CA THR A 185 -17.08 -14.97 -0.01
C THR A 185 -15.85 -15.27 0.85
N LYS A 186 -15.96 -16.26 1.76
CA LYS A 186 -14.85 -16.74 2.60
C LYS A 186 -13.58 -17.01 1.80
N TYR A 187 -12.41 -16.75 2.38
CA TYR A 187 -11.14 -16.99 1.68
C TYR A 187 -10.85 -18.47 1.49
N ILE A 188 -10.67 -18.84 0.21
CA ILE A 188 -10.20 -20.15 -0.24
C ILE A 188 -8.90 -19.90 -1.03
N PRO A 189 -7.76 -20.53 -0.66
CA PRO A 189 -6.50 -20.34 -1.35
C PRO A 189 -6.51 -20.95 -2.75
N ASP A 190 -5.76 -20.32 -3.67
CA ASP A 190 -5.50 -20.88 -4.99
C ASP A 190 -4.68 -22.18 -4.91
N ILE A 191 -5.01 -23.11 -5.80
CA ILE A 191 -4.35 -24.41 -5.95
C ILE A 191 -3.49 -24.38 -7.21
N LYS A 192 -2.21 -24.74 -7.09
CA LYS A 192 -1.32 -24.87 -8.25
C LYS A 192 -1.78 -26.00 -9.19
N LYS A 193 -1.26 -25.98 -10.43
CA LYS A 193 -1.58 -27.01 -11.44
C LYS A 193 -1.32 -28.41 -10.88
N PRO A 194 -2.21 -29.40 -11.16
CA PRO A 194 -2.04 -30.76 -10.68
C PRO A 194 -0.67 -31.34 -11.03
N THR A 195 0.02 -31.90 -10.04
CA THR A 195 1.35 -32.51 -10.23
C THR A 195 1.29 -33.97 -10.68
N GLY A 196 0.11 -34.59 -10.58
CA GLY A 196 -0.10 -36.02 -10.78
C GLY A 196 0.46 -36.90 -9.65
N LYS A 197 0.96 -36.32 -8.56
CA LYS A 197 1.48 -37.05 -7.39
C LYS A 197 0.41 -37.15 -6.30
N LYS A 198 0.39 -38.29 -5.61
CA LYS A 198 -0.54 -38.60 -4.51
C LYS A 198 0.20 -38.72 -3.18
N VAL A 199 -0.35 -38.14 -2.12
CA VAL A 199 0.20 -38.19 -0.76
C VAL A 199 -0.83 -38.71 0.23
N ALA A 200 -0.44 -39.67 1.07
CA ALA A 200 -1.24 -40.11 2.20
C ALA A 200 -0.81 -39.35 3.47
N VAL A 201 -1.76 -38.78 4.19
CA VAL A 201 -1.53 -38.15 5.49
C VAL A 201 -2.19 -38.99 6.58
N ILE A 202 -1.42 -39.41 7.57
CA ILE A 202 -1.91 -40.27 8.65
C ILE A 202 -2.20 -39.41 9.88
N GLY A 203 -3.47 -39.32 10.25
CA GLY A 203 -4.00 -38.46 11.31
C GLY A 203 -4.57 -37.14 10.78
N SER A 204 -5.77 -36.77 11.23
CA SER A 204 -6.45 -35.50 10.91
C SER A 204 -6.33 -34.45 12.03
N GLY A 205 -5.35 -34.61 12.91
CA GLY A 205 -4.98 -33.58 13.88
C GLY A 205 -4.44 -32.32 13.21
N PRO A 206 -4.08 -31.29 13.99
CA PRO A 206 -3.62 -30.01 13.44
C PRO A 206 -2.39 -30.14 12.55
N GLY A 207 -1.44 -31.03 12.88
CA GLY A 207 -0.27 -31.29 12.04
C GLY A 207 -0.66 -31.94 10.71
N GLY A 208 -1.47 -33.00 10.73
CA GLY A 208 -1.89 -33.71 9.53
C GLY A 208 -2.75 -32.86 8.60
N MET A 209 -3.81 -32.24 9.10
CA MET A 209 -4.66 -31.38 8.28
C MET A 209 -3.92 -30.17 7.70
N SER A 210 -2.98 -29.59 8.45
CA SER A 210 -2.14 -28.51 7.92
C SER A 210 -1.22 -28.99 6.81
N ALA A 211 -0.64 -30.19 6.97
CA ALA A 211 0.22 -30.78 5.93
C ALA A 211 -0.59 -31.05 4.66
N ALA A 212 -1.83 -31.56 4.81
CA ALA A 212 -2.75 -31.77 3.70
C ALA A 212 -3.09 -30.45 2.98
N PHE A 213 -3.40 -29.39 3.73
CA PHE A 213 -3.63 -28.05 3.20
C PHE A 213 -2.44 -27.54 2.36
N PHE A 214 -1.22 -27.60 2.90
CA PHE A 214 -0.03 -27.09 2.20
C PHE A 214 0.32 -27.93 0.97
N LEU A 215 0.24 -29.25 1.04
CA LEU A 215 0.50 -30.13 -0.10
C LEU A 215 -0.55 -29.94 -1.20
N ARG A 216 -1.82 -29.77 -0.82
CA ARG A 216 -2.90 -29.55 -1.77
C ARG A 216 -2.69 -28.25 -2.53
N LYS A 217 -2.31 -27.16 -1.85
CA LYS A 217 -1.93 -25.88 -2.49
C LYS A 217 -0.81 -26.03 -3.51
N GLU A 218 0.13 -26.94 -3.30
CA GLU A 218 1.22 -27.24 -4.24
C GLU A 218 0.77 -28.09 -5.46
N GLY A 219 -0.50 -28.49 -5.53
CA GLY A 219 -1.08 -29.22 -6.66
C GLY A 219 -1.05 -30.74 -6.52
N HIS A 220 -0.64 -31.26 -5.36
CA HIS A 220 -0.68 -32.71 -5.08
C HIS A 220 -2.10 -33.15 -4.73
N ASP A 221 -2.42 -34.40 -5.07
CA ASP A 221 -3.63 -35.08 -4.60
C ASP A 221 -3.36 -35.66 -3.21
N VAL A 222 -4.28 -35.49 -2.27
CA VAL A 222 -4.02 -35.77 -0.85
C VAL A 222 -5.22 -36.47 -0.22
N ASP A 223 -4.96 -37.62 0.42
CA ASP A 223 -5.93 -38.34 1.24
C ASP A 223 -5.45 -38.39 2.69
N VAL A 224 -6.34 -38.05 3.62
CA VAL A 224 -6.12 -38.12 5.06
C VAL A 224 -6.75 -39.41 5.59
N PHE A 225 -6.03 -40.16 6.42
CA PHE A 225 -6.52 -41.35 7.11
C PHE A 225 -6.63 -41.05 8.60
N GLU A 226 -7.86 -40.97 9.11
CA GLU A 226 -8.17 -40.64 10.49
C GLU A 226 -8.65 -41.88 11.24
N ALA A 227 -8.04 -42.20 12.38
CA ALA A 227 -8.39 -43.34 13.20
C ALA A 227 -9.77 -43.18 13.88
N GLN A 228 -10.25 -41.96 14.04
CA GLN A 228 -11.51 -41.62 14.70
C GLN A 228 -12.69 -41.44 13.72
N PRO A 229 -13.95 -41.40 14.22
CA PRO A 229 -15.14 -41.20 13.38
C PRO A 229 -15.29 -39.81 12.78
N LYS A 230 -14.62 -38.78 13.33
CA LYS A 230 -14.67 -37.39 12.86
C LYS A 230 -13.26 -36.79 12.81
N GLY A 231 -13.09 -35.78 11.97
CA GLY A 231 -11.81 -35.10 11.77
C GLY A 231 -11.45 -34.13 12.89
N GLY A 232 -10.17 -33.75 12.97
CA GLY A 232 -9.65 -32.72 13.89
C GLY A 232 -8.68 -33.25 14.95
N GLY A 233 -8.57 -34.58 15.10
CA GLY A 233 -7.71 -35.20 16.10
C GLY A 233 -7.93 -34.62 17.50
N TRP A 234 -6.86 -34.29 18.21
CA TRP A 234 -6.95 -33.73 19.57
C TRP A 234 -7.61 -32.35 19.66
N LEU A 235 -7.80 -31.62 18.55
CA LEU A 235 -8.63 -30.40 18.58
C LEU A 235 -10.08 -30.74 18.90
N ARG A 236 -10.59 -31.87 18.40
CA ARG A 236 -11.95 -32.36 18.66
C ARG A 236 -12.03 -33.17 19.93
N TYR A 237 -11.13 -34.14 20.08
CA TYR A 237 -11.20 -35.15 21.14
C TYR A 237 -10.52 -34.73 22.44
N GLY A 238 -9.88 -33.56 22.48
CA GLY A 238 -9.08 -33.10 23.61
C GLY A 238 -9.37 -31.67 24.08
N ILE A 239 -10.26 -30.93 23.40
CA ILE A 239 -10.64 -29.57 23.78
C ILE A 239 -12.18 -29.51 23.92
N PRO A 240 -12.73 -29.09 25.06
CA PRO A 240 -14.17 -28.99 25.26
C PRO A 240 -14.87 -27.91 24.41
N GLU A 241 -16.16 -28.13 24.09
CA GLU A 241 -16.96 -27.23 23.24
C GLU A 241 -17.13 -25.80 23.79
N TYR A 242 -17.10 -25.61 25.11
CA TYR A 242 -17.20 -24.28 25.71
C TYR A 242 -15.99 -23.38 25.36
N ARG A 243 -14.91 -23.98 24.87
CA ARG A 243 -13.64 -23.32 24.52
C ARG A 243 -13.36 -23.40 23.02
N LEU A 244 -13.65 -24.54 22.40
CA LEU A 244 -13.59 -24.71 20.95
C LEU A 244 -14.88 -25.38 20.45
N PRO A 245 -15.85 -24.60 19.97
CA PRO A 245 -17.09 -25.16 19.44
C PRO A 245 -16.84 -26.14 18.28
N ASN A 246 -17.54 -27.27 18.34
CA ASN A 246 -17.35 -28.38 17.41
C ASN A 246 -17.77 -28.02 15.97
N ASP A 247 -18.71 -27.09 15.80
CA ASP A 247 -19.18 -26.56 14.53
C ASP A 247 -18.14 -25.63 13.89
N ILE A 248 -17.47 -24.77 14.66
CA ILE A 248 -16.37 -23.92 14.17
C ILE A 248 -15.20 -24.78 13.68
N LEU A 249 -14.79 -25.77 14.48
CA LEU A 249 -13.74 -26.70 14.07
C LEU A 249 -14.13 -27.46 12.80
N GLN A 250 -15.39 -27.90 12.71
CA GLN A 250 -15.89 -28.60 11.54
C GLN A 250 -15.84 -27.71 10.28
N LYS A 251 -16.22 -26.44 10.37
CA LYS A 251 -16.12 -25.48 9.26
C LYS A 251 -14.68 -25.25 8.79
N GLU A 252 -13.70 -25.19 9.70
CA GLU A 252 -12.30 -25.07 9.30
C GLU A 252 -11.75 -26.34 8.64
N ILE A 253 -12.18 -27.52 9.09
CA ILE A 253 -11.86 -28.79 8.41
C ILE A 253 -12.47 -28.80 7.02
N GLU A 254 -13.75 -28.43 6.89
CA GLU A 254 -14.45 -28.33 5.60
C GLU A 254 -13.75 -27.37 4.65
N ASN A 255 -13.23 -26.22 5.12
CA ASN A 255 -12.44 -25.33 4.27
C ASN A 255 -11.20 -25.99 3.66
N ILE A 256 -10.60 -26.97 4.35
CA ILE A 256 -9.46 -27.74 3.81
C ILE A 256 -9.97 -28.83 2.85
N LEU A 257 -11.08 -29.48 3.17
CA LEU A 257 -11.71 -30.48 2.30
C LEU A 257 -12.23 -29.87 1.00
N ASP A 258 -12.75 -28.63 1.03
CA ASP A 258 -13.20 -27.83 -0.11
C ASP A 258 -12.08 -27.62 -1.15
N LEU A 259 -10.80 -27.76 -0.75
CA LEU A 259 -9.68 -27.76 -1.69
C LEU A 259 -9.58 -29.05 -2.51
N GLY A 260 -10.37 -30.07 -2.20
CA GLY A 260 -10.31 -31.41 -2.81
C GLY A 260 -9.39 -32.37 -2.06
N VAL A 261 -9.24 -32.20 -0.74
CA VAL A 261 -8.55 -33.18 0.12
C VAL A 261 -9.54 -34.27 0.51
N GLY A 262 -9.19 -35.54 0.28
CA GLY A 262 -9.99 -36.68 0.72
C GLY A 262 -9.76 -36.99 2.20
N ILE A 263 -10.77 -37.51 2.91
CA ILE A 263 -10.62 -38.01 4.28
C ILE A 263 -11.33 -39.35 4.47
N ASN A 264 -10.60 -40.31 5.05
CA ASN A 264 -11.06 -41.65 5.36
C ASN A 264 -11.08 -41.83 6.88
N PHE A 265 -12.28 -41.86 7.46
CA PHE A 265 -12.47 -42.06 8.89
C PHE A 265 -12.30 -43.52 9.30
N ASN A 266 -12.20 -43.77 10.61
CA ASN A 266 -12.04 -45.10 11.21
C ASN A 266 -10.87 -45.92 10.61
N SER A 267 -9.81 -45.23 10.16
CA SER A 267 -8.67 -45.79 9.44
C SER A 267 -7.39 -45.63 10.27
N LYS A 268 -6.98 -46.69 10.96
CA LYS A 268 -5.84 -46.73 11.89
C LYS A 268 -4.69 -47.59 11.33
N LEU A 269 -3.58 -46.91 11.02
CA LEU A 269 -2.38 -47.54 10.46
C LEU A 269 -1.80 -48.62 11.39
N GLY A 270 -1.46 -49.77 10.81
CA GLY A 270 -0.95 -50.94 11.53
C GLY A 270 -2.02 -51.76 12.27
N VAL A 271 -3.31 -51.39 12.16
CA VAL A 271 -4.42 -52.11 12.78
C VAL A 271 -5.42 -52.57 11.71
N ASN A 272 -6.06 -51.63 11.01
CA ASN A 272 -7.06 -51.93 9.99
C ASN A 272 -6.77 -51.29 8.62
N ILE A 273 -5.67 -50.54 8.50
CA ILE A 273 -5.03 -50.21 7.22
C ILE A 273 -3.55 -50.59 7.30
N SER A 274 -2.99 -51.16 6.23
CA SER A 274 -1.58 -51.56 6.16
C SER A 274 -0.74 -50.56 5.34
N TYR A 275 0.54 -50.38 5.70
CA TYR A 275 1.46 -49.54 4.92
C TYR A 275 1.67 -50.08 3.50
N LYS A 276 1.53 -51.39 3.29
CA LYS A 276 1.58 -51.99 1.94
C LYS A 276 0.53 -51.37 1.01
N GLU A 277 -0.72 -51.27 1.45
CA GLU A 277 -1.81 -50.68 0.66
C GLU A 277 -1.57 -49.20 0.37
N ILE A 278 -0.99 -48.47 1.33
CA ILE A 278 -0.65 -47.06 1.17
C ILE A 278 0.48 -46.91 0.15
N LYS A 279 1.55 -47.69 0.28
CA LYS A 279 2.73 -47.63 -0.60
C LYS A 279 2.38 -47.92 -2.07
N GLU A 280 1.42 -48.79 -2.33
CA GLU A 280 0.97 -49.13 -3.69
C GLU A 280 0.18 -47.99 -4.37
N LYS A 281 -0.46 -47.11 -3.59
CA LYS A 281 -1.37 -46.06 -4.10
C LYS A 281 -0.79 -44.64 -4.02
N TYR A 282 0.13 -44.39 -3.11
CA TYR A 282 0.65 -43.05 -2.81
C TYR A 282 2.16 -42.96 -3.04
N ASN A 283 2.62 -41.80 -3.48
CA ASN A 283 4.04 -41.55 -3.77
C ASN A 283 4.84 -41.15 -2.53
N ALA A 284 4.18 -40.58 -1.52
CA ALA A 284 4.77 -40.20 -0.24
C ALA A 284 3.73 -40.29 0.90
N VAL A 285 4.23 -40.30 2.13
CA VAL A 285 3.41 -40.36 3.36
C VAL A 285 3.85 -39.28 4.34
N ILE A 286 2.87 -38.60 4.97
CA ILE A 286 3.11 -37.73 6.12
C ILE A 286 2.46 -38.34 7.37
N LEU A 287 3.25 -38.56 8.41
CA LEU A 287 2.81 -39.05 9.71
C LEU A 287 2.49 -37.87 10.65
N GLY A 288 1.20 -37.56 10.81
CA GLY A 288 0.66 -36.50 11.67
C GLY A 288 -0.17 -37.04 12.84
N ILE A 289 0.31 -38.13 13.46
CA ILE A 289 -0.48 -38.99 14.35
C ILE A 289 -0.80 -38.38 15.73
N GLY A 290 -0.05 -37.37 16.18
CA GLY A 290 -0.14 -36.82 17.54
C GLY A 290 0.43 -37.74 18.64
N SER A 291 0.21 -37.39 19.91
CA SER A 291 0.51 -38.26 21.07
C SER A 291 -0.79 -38.79 21.67
N GLN A 292 -1.11 -40.07 21.47
CA GLN A 292 -2.47 -40.59 21.64
C GLN A 292 -2.75 -41.11 23.05
N LYS A 293 -1.72 -41.44 23.83
CA LYS A 293 -1.88 -42.20 25.07
C LYS A 293 -1.72 -41.32 26.30
N GLY A 294 -2.70 -41.35 27.19
CA GLY A 294 -2.62 -40.72 28.50
C GLY A 294 -1.59 -41.36 29.43
N THR A 295 -1.03 -40.57 30.34
CA THR A 295 -0.18 -41.09 31.43
C THR A 295 -1.03 -41.27 32.69
N GLY A 296 -0.84 -42.37 33.42
CA GLY A 296 -1.43 -42.59 34.75
C GLY A 296 -0.88 -41.64 35.82
N ILE A 297 -1.37 -41.78 37.05
CA ILE A 297 -0.91 -40.95 38.17
C ILE A 297 0.55 -41.25 38.52
N GLY A 298 0.96 -42.52 38.35
CA GLY A 298 2.32 -42.98 38.62
C GLY A 298 2.58 -43.28 40.09
N CYS A 299 1.53 -43.63 40.85
CA CYS A 299 1.60 -44.01 42.26
C CYS A 299 0.88 -45.35 42.50
N ALA A 300 1.07 -45.94 43.67
CA ALA A 300 0.43 -47.22 44.00
C ALA A 300 -1.10 -47.07 43.98
N GLY A 301 -1.80 -48.01 43.32
CA GLY A 301 -3.26 -48.05 43.25
C GLY A 301 -3.91 -47.18 42.17
N ASP A 302 -3.13 -46.56 41.28
CA ASP A 302 -3.65 -45.67 40.21
C ASP A 302 -4.43 -46.39 39.09
N ASP A 303 -4.53 -47.72 39.15
CA ASP A 303 -5.35 -48.61 38.34
C ASP A 303 -6.80 -48.77 38.85
N ALA A 304 -7.24 -47.93 39.80
CA ALA A 304 -8.62 -47.93 40.30
C ALA A 304 -9.65 -47.60 39.19
N LYS A 305 -10.85 -48.20 39.27
CA LYS A 305 -11.86 -48.19 38.18
C LYS A 305 -12.35 -46.80 37.76
N ASN A 306 -12.39 -45.86 38.70
CA ASN A 306 -12.84 -44.48 38.55
C ASN A 306 -11.67 -43.49 38.57
N VAL A 307 -10.47 -43.97 38.22
CA VAL A 307 -9.31 -43.16 37.88
C VAL A 307 -9.13 -43.20 36.37
N PHE A 308 -9.23 -42.03 35.73
CA PHE A 308 -9.12 -41.91 34.28
C PHE A 308 -7.89 -41.08 33.91
N SER A 309 -7.28 -41.33 32.75
CA SER A 309 -6.43 -40.31 32.18
C SER A 309 -7.29 -39.13 31.72
N GLY A 310 -6.81 -37.91 31.91
CA GLY A 310 -7.53 -36.70 31.52
C GLY A 310 -7.87 -36.67 30.02
N VAL A 311 -6.97 -37.18 29.17
CA VAL A 311 -7.23 -37.26 27.72
C VAL A 311 -8.30 -38.28 27.36
N ASP A 312 -8.35 -39.42 28.07
CA ASP A 312 -9.37 -40.45 27.84
C ASP A 312 -10.74 -39.94 28.33
N PHE A 313 -10.77 -39.22 29.45
CA PHE A 313 -11.98 -38.56 29.95
C PHE A 313 -12.56 -37.57 28.94
N LEU A 314 -11.74 -36.64 28.44
CA LEU A 314 -12.19 -35.66 27.43
C LEU A 314 -12.62 -36.32 26.11
N LYS A 315 -11.91 -37.37 25.70
CA LYS A 315 -12.25 -38.14 24.50
C LYS A 315 -13.59 -38.88 24.64
N ARG A 316 -13.83 -39.52 25.80
CA ARG A 316 -15.09 -40.23 26.10
C ARG A 316 -16.29 -39.27 26.09
N MET A 317 -16.11 -38.06 26.63
CA MET A 317 -17.12 -37.00 26.54
C MET A 317 -17.54 -36.72 25.09
N GLU A 318 -16.60 -36.61 24.15
CA GLU A 318 -16.90 -36.35 22.73
C GLU A 318 -17.64 -37.52 22.06
N TYR A 319 -17.49 -38.76 22.54
CA TYR A 319 -18.33 -39.88 22.11
C TYR A 319 -19.74 -39.86 22.71
N GLY A 320 -20.05 -38.89 23.57
CA GLY A 320 -21.33 -38.82 24.29
C GLY A 320 -21.35 -39.63 25.58
N GLU A 321 -20.23 -40.22 26.01
CA GLU A 321 -20.11 -40.91 27.29
C GLU A 321 -19.90 -39.89 28.42
N LYS A 322 -21.01 -39.32 28.91
CA LYS A 322 -21.00 -38.34 30.00
C LYS A 322 -20.97 -39.03 31.36
N GLU A 323 -19.92 -38.78 32.13
CA GLU A 323 -19.86 -39.17 33.54
C GLU A 323 -20.78 -38.25 34.36
N ASP A 324 -21.54 -38.80 35.30
CA ASP A 324 -22.36 -38.03 36.23
C ASP A 324 -21.56 -37.73 37.51
N PHE A 325 -21.15 -36.48 37.66
CA PHE A 325 -20.45 -36.00 38.84
C PHE A 325 -21.37 -35.30 39.85
N THR A 326 -22.69 -35.37 39.68
CA THR A 326 -23.66 -34.73 40.59
C THR A 326 -23.41 -35.16 42.04
N GLY A 327 -23.07 -34.19 42.90
CA GLY A 327 -22.80 -34.43 44.32
C GLY A 327 -21.41 -35.02 44.63
N LYS A 328 -20.56 -35.27 43.62
CA LYS A 328 -19.26 -35.93 43.73
C LYS A 328 -18.09 -34.96 43.92
N THR A 329 -17.00 -35.47 44.49
CA THR A 329 -15.73 -34.77 44.64
C THR A 329 -14.69 -35.34 43.66
N VAL A 330 -14.15 -34.50 42.79
CA VAL A 330 -13.21 -34.90 41.72
C VAL A 330 -11.83 -34.27 41.97
N ALA A 331 -10.77 -35.05 41.87
CA ALA A 331 -9.39 -34.53 41.88
C ALA A 331 -8.78 -34.61 40.47
N VAL A 332 -8.23 -33.51 39.97
CA VAL A 332 -7.48 -33.44 38.71
C VAL A 332 -6.00 -33.30 39.04
N ILE A 333 -5.19 -34.26 38.63
CA ILE A 333 -3.76 -34.30 38.94
C ILE A 333 -2.98 -33.75 37.75
N GLY A 334 -2.36 -32.58 37.93
CA GLY A 334 -1.61 -31.90 36.87
C GLY A 334 -1.85 -30.39 36.86
N GLY A 335 -1.11 -29.68 35.99
CA GLY A 335 -1.20 -28.22 35.90
C GLY A 335 -1.13 -27.66 34.47
N GLY A 336 -1.29 -28.52 33.45
CA GLY A 336 -1.33 -28.11 32.04
C GLY A 336 -2.73 -27.79 31.53
N ASN A 337 -2.84 -27.39 30.26
CA ASN A 337 -4.13 -27.03 29.66
C ASN A 337 -5.16 -28.18 29.75
N THR A 338 -4.74 -29.43 29.51
CA THR A 338 -5.61 -30.60 29.71
C THR A 338 -6.16 -30.70 31.13
N ALA A 339 -5.40 -30.30 32.15
CA ALA A 339 -5.89 -30.29 33.53
C ALA A 339 -6.97 -29.23 33.72
N MET A 340 -6.82 -28.04 33.11
CA MET A 340 -7.83 -26.98 33.14
C MET A 340 -9.11 -27.40 32.41
N ASP A 341 -8.95 -28.02 31.24
CA ASP A 341 -10.07 -28.56 30.47
C ASP A 341 -10.80 -29.66 31.27
N CYS A 342 -10.07 -30.55 31.95
CA CYS A 342 -10.68 -31.60 32.81
C CYS A 342 -11.43 -31.01 34.01
N CYS A 343 -10.86 -30.04 34.74
CA CYS A 343 -11.49 -29.52 35.96
C CYS A 343 -12.75 -28.69 35.65
N ARG A 344 -12.69 -27.84 34.62
CA ARG A 344 -13.83 -27.03 34.17
C ARG A 344 -14.93 -27.88 33.53
N THR A 345 -14.56 -28.95 32.84
CA THR A 345 -15.53 -29.95 32.33
C THR A 345 -16.19 -30.71 33.48
N SER A 346 -15.43 -31.07 34.52
CA SER A 346 -15.99 -31.77 35.69
C SER A 346 -17.06 -30.93 36.42
N ILE A 347 -16.87 -29.61 36.52
CA ILE A 347 -17.89 -28.68 37.04
C ILE A 347 -19.17 -28.72 36.19
N ARG A 348 -19.03 -28.70 34.86
CA ARG A 348 -20.17 -28.75 33.92
C ARG A 348 -20.91 -30.09 33.96
N PHE A 349 -20.27 -31.15 34.47
CA PHE A 349 -20.88 -32.45 34.74
C PHE A 349 -21.50 -32.55 36.15
N GLY A 350 -21.60 -31.44 36.88
CA GLY A 350 -22.30 -31.37 38.17
C GLY A 350 -21.45 -31.68 39.39
N ALA A 351 -20.12 -31.75 39.26
CA ALA A 351 -19.22 -31.96 40.39
C ALA A 351 -19.50 -30.94 41.50
N LYS A 352 -19.76 -31.44 42.71
CA LYS A 352 -19.96 -30.57 43.89
C LYS A 352 -18.67 -29.87 44.27
N LYS A 353 -17.54 -30.56 44.09
CA LYS A 353 -16.22 -30.05 44.45
C LYS A 353 -15.16 -30.59 43.48
N VAL A 354 -14.29 -29.70 42.98
CA VAL A 354 -13.19 -30.07 42.09
C VAL A 354 -11.88 -29.53 42.64
N TYR A 355 -10.91 -30.41 42.86
CA TYR A 355 -9.55 -30.06 43.26
C TYR A 355 -8.60 -30.17 42.07
N VAL A 356 -7.70 -29.22 41.91
CA VAL A 356 -6.49 -29.37 41.09
C VAL A 356 -5.32 -29.66 42.03
N VAL A 357 -4.75 -30.86 41.94
CA VAL A 357 -3.59 -31.28 42.73
C VAL A 357 -2.33 -31.05 41.88
N TYR A 358 -1.49 -30.11 42.31
CA TYR A 358 -0.29 -29.74 41.58
C TYR A 358 0.95 -29.68 42.47
N ARG A 359 2.00 -30.39 42.04
CA ARG A 359 3.25 -30.58 42.80
C ARG A 359 4.14 -29.33 42.90
N ARG A 360 3.74 -28.20 42.30
CA ARG A 360 4.47 -26.92 42.35
C ARG A 360 3.50 -25.78 42.68
N THR A 361 3.96 -24.53 42.61
CA THR A 361 3.10 -23.36 42.78
C THR A 361 2.43 -22.98 41.47
N GLU A 362 1.50 -22.03 41.53
CA GLU A 362 0.80 -21.49 40.35
C GLU A 362 1.76 -20.94 39.29
N ASN A 363 2.85 -20.29 39.69
CA ASN A 363 3.82 -19.68 38.78
C ASN A 363 4.51 -20.70 37.87
N GLU A 364 4.60 -21.96 38.29
CA GLU A 364 5.19 -23.04 37.48
C GLU A 364 4.13 -23.87 36.73
N MET A 365 2.85 -23.50 36.76
CA MET A 365 1.82 -24.19 35.97
C MET A 365 2.04 -23.96 34.46
N PRO A 366 2.08 -25.03 33.64
CA PRO A 366 2.21 -24.88 32.19
C PRO A 366 0.91 -24.49 31.46
N ALA A 367 -0.24 -24.47 32.14
CA ALA A 367 -1.51 -24.01 31.55
C ALA A 367 -1.48 -22.51 31.22
N ASN A 368 -2.30 -22.10 30.27
CA ASN A 368 -2.49 -20.67 29.99
C ASN A 368 -3.04 -19.96 31.25
N PRO A 369 -2.41 -18.86 31.72
CA PRO A 369 -2.87 -18.14 32.91
C PRO A 369 -4.35 -17.73 32.88
N ILE A 370 -4.90 -17.45 31.69
CA ILE A 370 -6.32 -17.13 31.54
C ILE A 370 -7.17 -18.34 31.93
N GLU A 371 -6.82 -19.55 31.49
CA GLU A 371 -7.58 -20.75 31.85
C GLU A 371 -7.53 -21.05 33.36
N ILE A 372 -6.39 -20.78 33.99
CA ILE A 372 -6.26 -20.88 35.45
C ILE A 372 -7.20 -19.88 36.13
N HIS A 373 -7.17 -18.61 35.71
CA HIS A 373 -8.04 -17.56 36.24
C HIS A 373 -9.53 -17.89 36.08
N GLU A 374 -9.95 -18.25 34.86
CA GLU A 374 -11.33 -18.57 34.54
C GLU A 374 -11.83 -19.80 35.31
N SER A 375 -10.99 -20.81 35.53
CA SER A 375 -11.36 -21.99 36.34
C SER A 375 -11.60 -21.64 37.82
N LYS A 376 -10.85 -20.69 38.39
CA LYS A 376 -11.06 -20.22 39.76
C LYS A 376 -12.39 -19.48 39.89
N LEU A 377 -12.75 -18.66 38.90
CA LEU A 377 -14.04 -17.99 38.85
C LEU A 377 -15.22 -18.98 38.78
N GLU A 378 -14.99 -20.16 38.20
CA GLU A 378 -15.97 -21.25 38.15
C GLU A 378 -16.02 -22.11 39.42
N GLY A 379 -15.13 -21.88 40.40
CA GLY A 379 -15.13 -22.55 41.71
C GLY A 379 -14.16 -23.72 41.87
N VAL A 380 -13.15 -23.86 40.99
CA VAL A 380 -12.09 -24.87 41.14
C VAL A 380 -11.16 -24.53 42.31
N GLU A 381 -10.93 -25.49 43.21
CA GLU A 381 -9.99 -25.36 44.32
C GLU A 381 -8.61 -25.90 43.96
N TYR A 382 -7.54 -25.22 44.38
CA TYR A 382 -6.17 -25.59 44.04
C TYR A 382 -5.39 -26.08 45.27
N MET A 383 -4.80 -27.26 45.13
CA MET A 383 -3.87 -27.85 46.10
C MET A 383 -2.46 -27.79 45.52
N PHE A 384 -1.82 -26.62 45.64
CA PHE A 384 -0.44 -26.41 45.26
C PHE A 384 0.52 -27.13 46.20
N LEU A 385 1.76 -27.30 45.75
CA LEU A 385 2.82 -27.96 46.52
C LEU A 385 2.34 -29.31 47.10
N THR A 386 1.57 -30.06 46.31
CA THR A 386 0.95 -31.31 46.72
C THR A 386 1.11 -32.33 45.61
N ALA A 387 1.57 -33.54 45.91
CA ALA A 387 1.58 -34.63 44.94
C ALA A 387 1.02 -35.93 45.50
N PRO A 388 0.36 -36.75 44.67
CA PRO A 388 -0.17 -38.04 45.10
C PRO A 388 0.95 -39.06 45.28
N VAL A 389 0.84 -39.88 46.35
CA VAL A 389 1.76 -40.99 46.65
C VAL A 389 1.05 -42.35 46.69
N CYS A 390 -0.25 -42.39 46.96
CA CYS A 390 -1.06 -43.61 46.93
C CYS A 390 -2.54 -43.31 46.65
N VAL A 391 -3.19 -44.15 45.85
CA VAL A 391 -4.63 -44.17 45.63
C VAL A 391 -5.25 -45.31 46.46
N ASN A 392 -6.12 -44.95 47.40
CA ASN A 392 -6.75 -45.90 48.31
C ASN A 392 -8.08 -46.38 47.73
N LYS A 393 -8.25 -47.71 47.66
CA LYS A 393 -9.39 -48.37 47.02
C LYS A 393 -10.36 -48.96 48.03
N ASP A 394 -11.64 -49.01 47.68
CA ASP A 394 -12.62 -49.88 48.34
C ASP A 394 -12.49 -51.34 47.90
N SER A 395 -13.33 -52.20 48.49
CA SER A 395 -13.41 -53.62 48.15
C SER A 395 -13.89 -53.90 46.71
N GLU A 396 -14.50 -52.93 46.04
CA GLU A 396 -14.92 -53.01 44.63
C GLU A 396 -13.85 -52.51 43.65
N GLY A 397 -12.72 -51.99 44.15
CA GLY A 397 -11.62 -51.43 43.38
C GLY A 397 -11.83 -49.99 42.92
N ARG A 398 -12.71 -49.23 43.57
CA ARG A 398 -12.95 -47.79 43.32
C ARG A 398 -12.18 -46.92 44.31
N ILE A 399 -11.77 -45.73 43.90
CA ILE A 399 -11.11 -44.76 44.80
C ILE A 399 -12.08 -44.28 45.89
N THR A 400 -11.57 -44.19 47.12
CA THR A 400 -12.26 -43.59 48.27
C THR A 400 -11.49 -42.39 48.82
N SER A 401 -10.17 -42.49 48.81
CA SER A 401 -9.27 -41.39 49.16
C SER A 401 -7.96 -41.47 48.39
N MET A 402 -7.21 -40.37 48.38
CA MET A 402 -5.85 -40.32 47.83
C MET A 402 -4.92 -39.78 48.90
N THR A 403 -3.85 -40.53 49.19
CA THR A 403 -2.78 -40.06 50.05
C THR A 403 -1.86 -39.17 49.24
N CYS A 404 -1.68 -37.94 49.71
CA CYS A 404 -0.83 -36.92 49.11
C CYS A 404 0.30 -36.56 50.06
N ILE A 405 1.41 -36.08 49.52
CA ILE A 405 2.54 -35.54 50.28
C ILE A 405 2.72 -34.07 49.94
N LYS A 406 3.13 -33.26 50.92
CA LYS A 406 3.51 -31.86 50.65
C LYS A 406 4.84 -31.81 49.91
N MET A 407 4.98 -30.81 49.06
CA MET A 407 6.16 -30.54 48.25
C MET A 407 6.77 -29.21 48.66
N ASP A 408 8.07 -29.06 48.45
CA ASP A 408 8.77 -27.78 48.45
C ASP A 408 9.45 -27.57 47.08
N LEU A 409 9.83 -26.33 46.77
CA LEU A 409 10.53 -25.99 45.53
C LEU A 409 12.04 -26.06 45.73
N GLY A 410 12.68 -27.04 45.10
CA GLY A 410 14.13 -27.10 44.96
C GLY A 410 14.65 -26.17 43.86
N GLU A 411 15.89 -26.42 43.43
CA GLU A 411 16.53 -25.67 42.35
C GLU A 411 15.78 -25.79 41.01
N PRO A 412 15.81 -24.75 40.15
CA PRO A 412 15.32 -24.81 38.79
C PRO A 412 15.92 -25.98 37.98
N ASP A 413 15.09 -26.62 37.18
CA ASP A 413 15.54 -27.54 36.13
C ASP A 413 16.04 -26.77 34.90
N ALA A 414 16.50 -27.50 33.86
CA ALA A 414 17.00 -26.90 32.62
C ALA A 414 15.94 -26.10 31.84
N SER A 415 14.65 -26.24 32.19
CA SER A 415 13.55 -25.42 31.65
C SER A 415 13.29 -24.16 32.47
N GLY A 416 14.06 -23.91 33.54
CA GLY A 416 13.87 -22.81 34.47
C GLY A 416 12.79 -23.06 35.54
N ARG A 417 12.10 -24.20 35.49
CA ARG A 417 11.04 -24.54 36.45
C ARG A 417 11.64 -25.19 37.68
N ARG A 418 11.28 -24.72 38.87
CA ARG A 418 11.76 -25.29 40.13
C ARG A 418 11.36 -26.76 40.28
N ARG A 419 12.31 -27.59 40.72
CA ARG A 419 12.06 -29.03 40.93
C ARG A 419 11.19 -29.22 42.17
N PRO A 420 10.12 -30.03 42.10
CA PRO A 420 9.35 -30.37 43.29
C PRO A 420 10.15 -31.37 44.13
N VAL A 421 10.27 -31.10 45.43
CA VAL A 421 10.98 -31.96 46.41
C VAL A 421 9.98 -32.39 47.48
N PRO A 422 9.81 -33.70 47.75
CA PRO A 422 8.89 -34.16 48.79
C PRO A 422 9.33 -33.69 50.19
N VAL A 423 8.37 -33.26 51.00
CA VAL A 423 8.58 -33.00 52.44
C VAL A 423 8.26 -34.30 53.18
N GLU A 424 9.28 -35.05 53.56
CA GLU A 424 9.12 -36.35 54.23
C GLU A 424 8.30 -36.22 55.54
N GLY A 425 7.38 -37.15 55.78
CA GLY A 425 6.52 -37.16 56.97
C GLY A 425 5.32 -36.19 56.92
N SER A 426 5.05 -35.60 55.75
CA SER A 426 3.93 -34.66 55.53
C SER A 426 2.72 -35.27 54.84
N GLU A 427 2.62 -36.60 54.81
CA GLU A 427 1.54 -37.32 54.14
C GLU A 427 0.18 -37.05 54.79
N PHE A 428 -0.85 -36.87 53.95
CA PHE A 428 -2.23 -36.66 54.39
C PHE A 428 -3.21 -37.21 53.34
N ASP A 429 -4.38 -37.62 53.80
CA ASP A 429 -5.43 -38.15 52.93
C ASP A 429 -6.44 -37.08 52.53
N ILE A 430 -6.83 -37.11 51.25
CA ILE A 430 -7.99 -36.37 50.75
C ILE A 430 -9.07 -37.35 50.29
N GLN A 431 -10.32 -37.13 50.72
CA GLN A 431 -11.47 -37.94 50.32
C GLN A 431 -11.97 -37.47 48.95
N LEU A 432 -12.14 -38.40 48.01
CA LEU A 432 -12.62 -38.11 46.66
C LEU A 432 -13.26 -39.33 45.99
N ASP A 433 -14.22 -39.05 45.11
CA ASP A 433 -14.96 -40.06 44.35
C ASP A 433 -14.31 -40.39 43.00
N TYR A 434 -13.52 -39.48 42.43
CA TYR A 434 -12.89 -39.64 41.10
C TYR A 434 -11.52 -38.96 41.05
N ALA A 435 -10.59 -39.52 40.29
CA ALA A 435 -9.32 -38.88 39.98
C ALA A 435 -9.04 -38.85 38.46
N LEU A 436 -8.61 -37.70 37.94
CA LEU A 436 -8.27 -37.48 36.54
C LEU A 436 -6.77 -37.19 36.39
N ALA A 437 -6.02 -38.12 35.82
CA ALA A 437 -4.58 -37.99 35.60
C ALA A 437 -4.27 -37.15 34.35
N ALA A 438 -3.99 -35.87 34.54
CA ALA A 438 -3.63 -34.90 33.48
C ALA A 438 -2.12 -34.57 33.52
N ILE A 439 -1.27 -35.60 33.58
CA ILE A 439 0.18 -35.50 33.83
C ILE A 439 1.03 -35.56 32.55
N GLY A 440 0.43 -35.83 31.39
CA GLY A 440 1.10 -35.83 30.10
C GLY A 440 0.59 -36.92 29.15
N GLN A 441 1.05 -36.87 27.91
CA GLN A 441 0.70 -37.84 26.87
C GLN A 441 1.96 -38.51 26.32
N LYS A 442 1.81 -39.69 25.75
CA LYS A 442 2.86 -40.45 25.06
C LYS A 442 2.40 -40.83 23.65
N THR A 443 3.37 -40.93 22.75
CA THR A 443 3.14 -41.37 21.37
C THR A 443 3.10 -42.89 21.31
N GLU A 444 2.08 -43.45 20.65
CA GLU A 444 2.02 -44.88 20.34
C GLU A 444 2.45 -45.13 18.89
N VAL A 445 3.60 -45.77 18.73
CA VAL A 445 4.24 -46.02 17.43
C VAL A 445 4.14 -47.49 17.00
N ASN A 446 3.05 -48.17 17.36
CA ASN A 446 2.88 -49.62 17.11
C ASN A 446 2.84 -50.01 15.62
N PHE A 447 2.76 -49.04 14.71
CA PHE A 447 2.78 -49.23 13.25
C PHE A 447 4.21 -49.25 12.66
N LEU A 448 5.27 -49.03 13.46
CA LEU A 448 6.65 -49.02 12.97
C LEU A 448 7.02 -50.34 12.28
N ASP A 449 6.62 -51.47 12.86
CA ASP A 449 6.93 -52.80 12.31
C ASP A 449 6.21 -53.03 10.98
N ASP A 450 4.98 -52.57 10.85
CA ASP A 450 4.22 -52.64 9.59
C ASP A 450 4.88 -51.79 8.49
N ILE A 451 5.28 -50.55 8.78
CA ILE A 451 6.01 -49.70 7.83
C ILE A 451 7.35 -50.34 7.44
N ASN A 452 8.14 -50.75 8.42
CA ASN A 452 9.49 -51.28 8.20
C ASN A 452 9.47 -52.61 7.44
N LYS A 453 8.44 -53.43 7.61
CA LYS A 453 8.25 -54.69 6.88
C LYS A 453 8.08 -54.49 5.37
N TYR A 454 7.46 -53.38 4.94
CA TYR A 454 7.19 -53.12 3.52
C TYR A 454 8.01 -51.95 2.93
N SER A 455 8.89 -51.33 3.73
CA SER A 455 9.90 -50.39 3.24
C SER A 455 11.01 -51.11 2.47
N THR A 456 11.44 -50.54 1.35
CA THR A 456 12.51 -51.10 0.50
C THR A 456 13.83 -50.36 0.67
N GLU A 457 13.80 -49.10 1.11
CA GLU A 457 14.97 -48.26 1.30
C GLU A 457 14.84 -47.44 2.58
N GLY A 458 15.70 -47.72 3.56
CA GLY A 458 15.67 -47.06 4.87
C GLY A 458 14.68 -47.67 5.86
N LYS A 459 14.73 -47.18 7.10
CA LYS A 459 13.94 -47.67 8.24
C LYS A 459 13.37 -46.49 9.02
N LEU A 460 12.16 -46.66 9.53
CA LEU A 460 11.53 -45.75 10.48
C LEU A 460 11.87 -46.19 11.92
N ASN A 461 12.41 -45.27 12.72
CA ASN A 461 12.82 -45.52 14.10
C ASN A 461 12.02 -44.64 15.07
N ALA A 462 11.95 -45.07 16.32
CA ALA A 462 11.59 -44.21 17.44
C ALA A 462 12.84 -43.59 18.05
N ASN A 463 12.74 -42.35 18.50
CA ASN A 463 13.78 -41.69 19.26
C ASN A 463 13.80 -42.21 20.72
N LYS A 464 14.74 -41.72 21.54
CA LYS A 464 14.90 -42.14 22.95
C LYS A 464 13.68 -41.90 23.86
N TRP A 465 12.72 -41.08 23.42
CA TRP A 465 11.50 -40.74 24.15
C TRP A 465 10.27 -41.54 23.67
N GLY A 466 10.41 -42.34 22.61
CA GLY A 466 9.33 -43.11 22.03
C GLY A 466 8.56 -42.40 20.91
N ASP A 467 8.98 -41.20 20.50
CA ASP A 467 8.40 -40.47 19.37
C ASP A 467 9.09 -40.82 18.05
N ILE A 468 8.50 -40.46 16.90
CA ILE A 468 9.05 -40.74 15.57
C ILE A 468 10.37 -39.97 15.36
N GLU A 469 11.42 -40.67 14.93
CA GLU A 469 12.69 -40.05 14.55
C GLU A 469 12.60 -39.42 13.15
N ALA A 470 12.84 -38.11 13.08
CA ALA A 470 12.90 -37.34 11.84
C ALA A 470 14.01 -36.27 11.92
N ASP A 471 14.53 -35.87 10.76
CA ASP A 471 15.49 -34.77 10.68
C ASP A 471 14.88 -33.46 11.20
N LYS A 472 15.63 -32.72 12.03
CA LYS A 472 15.07 -31.54 12.73
C LYS A 472 14.74 -30.36 11.81
N LYS A 473 15.38 -30.28 10.65
CA LYS A 473 15.28 -29.13 9.73
C LYS A 473 14.33 -29.39 8.57
N THR A 474 14.24 -30.64 8.14
CA THR A 474 13.45 -31.07 6.97
C THR A 474 12.26 -31.95 7.35
N LEU A 475 12.25 -32.55 8.55
CA LEU A 475 11.25 -33.50 9.01
C LEU A 475 11.10 -34.76 8.15
N GLN A 476 12.10 -35.05 7.31
CA GLN A 476 12.22 -36.32 6.61
C GLN A 476 12.66 -37.41 7.58
N THR A 477 12.04 -38.59 7.48
CA THR A 477 12.41 -39.76 8.31
C THR A 477 13.56 -40.54 7.66
N GLY A 478 13.97 -41.64 8.29
CA GLY A 478 14.95 -42.56 7.69
C GLY A 478 14.48 -43.22 6.38
N ILE A 479 13.19 -43.11 6.02
CA ILE A 479 12.63 -43.53 4.73
C ILE A 479 12.35 -42.27 3.91
N LYS A 480 12.97 -42.13 2.73
CA LYS A 480 12.95 -40.88 1.94
C LYS A 480 11.55 -40.42 1.54
N SER A 481 10.61 -41.34 1.32
CA SER A 481 9.22 -41.05 0.97
C SER A 481 8.30 -40.79 2.16
N ILE A 482 8.81 -40.86 3.41
CA ILE A 482 8.03 -40.67 4.63
C ILE A 482 8.55 -39.46 5.41
N PHE A 483 7.63 -38.57 5.77
CA PHE A 483 7.86 -37.39 6.59
C PHE A 483 6.99 -37.47 7.84
N ALA A 484 7.34 -36.76 8.92
CA ALA A 484 6.57 -36.76 10.15
C ALA A 484 6.47 -35.36 10.75
N CYS A 485 5.33 -35.01 11.36
CA CYS A 485 5.12 -33.69 11.96
C CYS A 485 4.16 -33.73 13.16
N GLY A 486 4.20 -32.68 13.97
CA GLY A 486 3.37 -32.52 15.16
C GLY A 486 3.87 -33.36 16.33
N ASP A 487 3.00 -33.57 17.31
CA ASP A 487 3.37 -34.19 18.58
C ASP A 487 3.98 -35.59 18.43
N GLY A 488 3.67 -36.30 17.33
CA GLY A 488 4.29 -37.59 17.03
C GLY A 488 5.81 -37.54 16.81
N VAL A 489 6.41 -36.36 16.64
CA VAL A 489 7.88 -36.17 16.47
C VAL A 489 8.51 -35.55 17.71
N THR A 490 7.84 -34.57 18.34
CA THR A 490 8.40 -33.79 19.45
C THR A 490 7.89 -34.19 20.83
N GLY A 491 6.93 -35.11 20.89
CA GLY A 491 6.03 -35.24 22.04
C GLY A 491 5.02 -34.09 22.10
N PRO A 492 4.14 -34.07 23.11
CA PRO A 492 3.04 -33.12 23.23
C PRO A 492 3.51 -31.66 23.17
N ALA A 493 3.13 -30.97 22.10
CA ALA A 493 3.49 -29.59 21.83
C ALA A 493 2.23 -28.71 21.75
N THR A 494 2.42 -27.47 21.31
CA THR A 494 1.30 -26.53 21.14
C THR A 494 0.73 -26.67 19.73
N LEU A 495 -0.57 -26.41 19.57
CA LEU A 495 -1.26 -26.38 18.27
C LEU A 495 -0.43 -25.65 17.18
N ILE A 496 0.02 -24.44 17.48
CA ILE A 496 0.74 -23.60 16.53
C ILE A 496 2.12 -24.16 16.16
N ALA A 497 2.76 -24.93 17.06
CA ALA A 497 4.01 -25.64 16.76
C ALA A 497 3.78 -26.83 15.81
N ALA A 498 2.69 -27.58 16.00
CA ALA A 498 2.31 -28.66 15.08
C ALA A 498 2.05 -28.12 13.66
N ILE A 499 1.39 -26.96 13.54
CA ILE A 499 1.16 -26.27 12.27
C ILE A 499 2.49 -25.84 11.62
N GLY A 500 3.41 -25.26 12.40
CA GLY A 500 4.74 -24.88 11.91
C GLY A 500 5.54 -26.07 11.37
N GLN A 501 5.51 -27.22 12.07
CA GLN A 501 6.14 -28.44 11.58
C GLN A 501 5.48 -29.01 10.34
N ALA A 502 4.14 -28.99 10.27
CA ALA A 502 3.41 -29.47 9.11
C ALA A 502 3.81 -28.71 7.83
N LYS A 503 4.03 -27.39 7.94
CA LYS A 503 4.53 -26.56 6.84
C LYS A 503 5.92 -27.02 6.35
N ILE A 504 6.83 -27.32 7.28
CA ILE A 504 8.17 -27.83 6.96
C ILE A 504 8.08 -29.20 6.29
N ALA A 505 7.32 -30.14 6.87
CA ALA A 505 7.15 -31.49 6.34
C ALA A 505 6.50 -31.48 4.94
N ALA A 506 5.47 -30.66 4.73
CA ALA A 506 4.83 -30.49 3.43
C ALA A 506 5.78 -29.92 2.37
N ARG A 507 6.61 -28.93 2.72
CA ARG A 507 7.64 -28.39 1.81
C ARG A 507 8.67 -29.45 1.43
N SER A 508 9.20 -30.18 2.41
CA SER A 508 10.20 -31.24 2.17
C SER A 508 9.62 -32.38 1.33
N CYS A 509 8.37 -32.76 1.59
CA CYS A 509 7.62 -33.73 0.79
C CYS A 509 7.42 -33.25 -0.65
N ASN A 510 7.04 -31.98 -0.85
CA ASN A 510 6.94 -31.38 -2.18
C ASN A 510 8.28 -31.42 -2.94
N GLN A 511 9.40 -31.03 -2.30
CA GLN A 511 10.73 -31.10 -2.90
C GLN A 511 11.05 -32.53 -3.36
N TYR A 512 10.85 -33.52 -2.49
CA TYR A 512 11.04 -34.93 -2.80
C TYR A 512 10.20 -35.39 -4.00
N LEU A 513 8.90 -35.08 -4.01
CA LEU A 513 7.98 -35.49 -5.07
C LEU A 513 8.29 -34.84 -6.42
N MET A 514 8.84 -33.63 -6.40
CA MET A 514 9.28 -32.88 -7.59
C MET A 514 10.70 -33.21 -8.04
N GLY A 515 11.36 -34.19 -7.40
CA GLY A 515 12.73 -34.60 -7.75
C GLY A 515 13.79 -33.56 -7.40
N LEU A 516 13.46 -32.60 -6.53
CA LEU A 516 14.39 -31.59 -6.01
C LEU A 516 15.13 -32.15 -4.78
N ALA A 517 16.31 -31.59 -4.51
CA ALA A 517 16.99 -31.87 -3.25
C ALA A 517 16.14 -31.41 -2.05
N VAL A 518 16.01 -32.28 -1.05
CA VAL A 518 15.32 -31.96 0.21
C VAL A 518 16.29 -31.14 1.06
N GLU A 519 16.14 -29.83 0.99
CA GLU A 519 17.00 -28.86 1.66
C GLU A 519 16.21 -28.09 2.71
N GLU A 520 16.87 -27.60 3.75
CA GLU A 520 16.23 -26.71 4.71
C GLU A 520 15.71 -25.40 4.05
N PRO A 521 14.75 -24.70 4.67
CA PRO A 521 14.34 -23.38 4.19
C PRO A 521 15.53 -22.41 4.19
N LYS A 522 15.76 -21.70 3.07
CA LYS A 522 16.77 -20.64 3.03
C LYS A 522 16.43 -19.56 4.05
N GLN A 523 17.40 -19.19 4.88
CA GLN A 523 17.22 -18.12 5.85
C GLN A 523 17.47 -16.77 5.18
N GLU A 524 16.49 -15.88 5.26
CA GLU A 524 16.68 -14.49 4.87
C GLU A 524 17.49 -13.75 5.94
N PHE A 525 18.26 -12.73 5.53
CA PHE A 525 18.87 -11.82 6.48
C PHE A 525 17.79 -11.02 7.22
N LEU A 526 17.89 -10.97 8.55
CA LEU A 526 17.02 -10.17 9.41
C LEU A 526 17.86 -9.39 10.43
N SER A 527 17.80 -8.06 10.34
CA SER A 527 18.32 -7.19 11.40
C SER A 527 17.45 -7.28 12.64
N LYS A 528 18.08 -7.27 13.82
CA LYS A 528 17.40 -7.28 15.12
C LYS A 528 18.06 -6.28 16.07
N LYS A 529 17.26 -5.47 16.76
CA LYS A 529 17.77 -4.59 17.83
C LYS A 529 18.45 -5.37 18.96
N ASP A 530 17.95 -6.57 19.26
CA ASP A 530 18.53 -7.49 20.25
C ASP A 530 19.96 -7.95 19.91
N ASN A 531 20.41 -7.78 18.66
CA ASN A 531 21.80 -8.06 18.29
C ASN A 531 22.78 -6.99 18.80
N PHE A 532 22.28 -5.80 19.17
CA PHE A 532 23.06 -4.67 19.65
C PHE A 532 22.95 -4.51 21.17
N LYS A 533 21.71 -4.52 21.70
CA LYS A 533 21.46 -4.48 23.14
C LYS A 533 20.09 -5.11 23.50
N PRO A 534 19.94 -5.65 24.73
CA PRO A 534 18.64 -6.08 25.24
C PRO A 534 17.63 -4.93 25.27
N GLN A 535 16.37 -5.22 24.97
CA GLN A 535 15.28 -4.23 25.01
C GLN A 535 14.68 -4.17 26.42
N ILE A 536 14.76 -3.00 27.08
CA ILE A 536 14.37 -2.79 28.49
C ILE A 536 13.22 -1.78 28.63
N LYS A 537 12.51 -1.80 29.75
CA LYS A 537 11.28 -1.01 29.99
C LYS A 537 11.50 0.50 29.90
N GLU A 538 12.62 0.96 30.44
CA GLU A 538 13.00 2.37 30.56
C GLU A 538 13.12 3.06 29.20
N GLU A 539 13.35 2.30 28.12
CA GLU A 539 13.50 2.83 26.76
C GLU A 539 12.16 3.03 26.03
N TYR A 540 11.10 2.37 26.49
CA TYR A 540 9.78 2.42 25.85
C TYR A 540 8.82 3.33 26.62
N LYS A 541 8.94 3.36 27.95
CA LYS A 541 8.09 4.16 28.83
C LYS A 541 8.18 5.65 28.51
N GLY A 542 7.03 6.29 28.32
CA GLY A 542 6.93 7.73 28.02
C GLY A 542 7.20 8.11 26.55
N ASN A 543 7.64 7.15 25.71
CA ASN A 543 7.80 7.37 24.26
C ASN A 543 6.58 6.94 23.45
N PHE A 544 5.65 6.19 24.06
CA PHE A 544 4.40 5.73 23.45
C PHE A 544 3.22 6.05 24.37
N GLU A 545 2.05 6.25 23.78
CA GLU A 545 0.80 6.47 24.53
C GLU A 545 0.37 5.20 25.28
N THR A 546 -0.06 5.39 26.53
CA THR A 546 -0.64 4.33 27.36
C THR A 546 -2.10 4.10 26.96
N LEU A 547 -2.44 2.92 26.45
CA LEU A 547 -3.83 2.56 26.10
C LEU A 547 -4.22 1.22 26.71
N LEU A 548 -5.35 1.18 27.42
CA LEU A 548 -5.87 -0.04 28.04
C LEU A 548 -6.26 -1.10 27.00
N ARG A 549 -5.97 -2.37 27.29
CA ARG A 549 -6.39 -3.51 26.45
C ARG A 549 -7.91 -3.61 26.40
N LYS A 550 -8.44 -3.93 25.22
CA LYS A 550 -9.83 -4.36 25.07
C LYS A 550 -9.91 -5.85 25.39
N GLU A 551 -10.41 -6.15 26.57
CA GLU A 551 -10.56 -7.54 27.02
C GLU A 551 -11.62 -8.29 26.21
N MET A 552 -11.42 -9.60 26.09
CA MET A 552 -12.37 -10.49 25.42
C MET A 552 -13.65 -10.57 26.24
N PRO A 553 -14.82 -10.23 25.68
CA PRO A 553 -16.09 -10.45 26.37
C PRO A 553 -16.28 -11.93 26.69
N THR A 554 -16.73 -12.24 27.91
CA THR A 554 -17.03 -13.61 28.35
C THR A 554 -18.43 -13.73 28.93
N LEU A 555 -18.99 -14.95 28.90
CA LEU A 555 -20.18 -15.30 29.69
C LEU A 555 -19.92 -15.04 31.17
N LYS A 556 -20.96 -14.61 31.92
CA LYS A 556 -20.83 -14.41 33.37
C LYS A 556 -20.61 -15.75 34.07
N PRO A 557 -19.80 -15.83 35.15
CA PRO A 557 -19.47 -17.11 35.82
C PRO A 557 -20.68 -17.99 36.18
N ASN A 558 -21.78 -17.38 36.61
CA ASN A 558 -23.01 -18.08 36.96
C ASN A 558 -23.78 -18.69 35.76
N GLU A 559 -23.40 -18.33 34.54
CA GLU A 559 -23.99 -18.80 33.28
C GLU A 559 -23.10 -19.86 32.59
N ARG A 560 -21.98 -20.28 33.20
CA ARG A 560 -20.95 -21.15 32.59
C ARG A 560 -21.10 -22.65 32.87
N TYR A 561 -22.15 -23.07 33.58
CA TYR A 561 -22.42 -24.47 33.90
C TYR A 561 -22.99 -25.28 32.72
N ASN A 562 -22.67 -24.87 31.49
CA ASN A 562 -23.08 -25.49 30.24
C ASN A 562 -21.88 -25.52 29.28
N PHE A 563 -22.09 -26.06 28.09
CA PHE A 563 -21.06 -26.17 27.05
C PHE A 563 -21.12 -25.06 26.00
N ASN A 564 -21.86 -23.97 26.26
CA ASN A 564 -21.84 -22.80 25.38
C ASN A 564 -20.45 -22.15 25.40
N GLU A 565 -20.08 -21.55 24.28
CA GLU A 565 -18.79 -20.86 24.15
C GLU A 565 -18.67 -19.74 25.21
N VAL A 566 -17.58 -19.75 25.99
CA VAL A 566 -17.39 -18.80 27.10
C VAL A 566 -16.85 -17.47 26.61
N GLU A 567 -15.87 -17.45 25.71
CA GLU A 567 -15.36 -16.22 25.09
C GLU A 567 -16.22 -15.87 23.86
N LEU A 568 -16.71 -14.64 23.75
CA LEU A 568 -17.76 -14.26 22.79
C LEU A 568 -17.26 -13.52 21.54
N GLY A 569 -15.98 -13.13 21.48
CA GLY A 569 -15.44 -12.28 20.42
C GLY A 569 -15.70 -10.78 20.66
N TYR A 570 -15.05 -9.92 19.89
CA TYR A 570 -15.35 -8.48 19.93
C TYR A 570 -16.72 -8.18 19.31
N GLU A 571 -17.47 -7.29 19.95
CA GLU A 571 -18.84 -6.95 19.58
C GLU A 571 -18.93 -6.25 18.21
N ASN A 572 -17.95 -5.41 17.88
CA ASN A 572 -17.98 -4.60 16.66
C ASN A 572 -16.57 -4.19 16.20
N GLU A 573 -16.50 -3.70 14.96
CA GLU A 573 -15.26 -3.26 14.31
C GLU A 573 -14.55 -2.13 15.06
N LYS A 574 -15.29 -1.26 15.76
CA LYS A 574 -14.71 -0.13 16.48
C LYS A 574 -13.76 -0.62 17.57
N ILE A 575 -14.19 -1.61 18.36
CA ILE A 575 -13.36 -2.22 19.41
C ILE A 575 -12.12 -2.88 18.80
N ALA A 576 -12.28 -3.62 17.70
CA ALA A 576 -11.17 -4.24 17.00
C ALA A 576 -10.16 -3.20 16.48
N LYS A 577 -10.62 -2.07 15.91
CA LYS A 577 -9.75 -0.98 15.46
C LYS A 577 -9.02 -0.29 16.62
N GLU A 578 -9.71 -0.04 17.74
CA GLU A 578 -9.07 0.48 18.97
C GLU A 578 -7.96 -0.46 19.46
N GLU A 579 -8.18 -1.78 19.42
CA GLU A 579 -7.15 -2.77 19.76
C GLU A 579 -6.06 -2.92 18.67
N CYS A 580 -6.34 -2.62 17.41
CA CYS A 580 -5.29 -2.55 16.38
C CYS A 580 -4.33 -1.37 16.63
N ASN A 581 -4.88 -0.21 17.03
CA ASN A 581 -4.11 1.01 17.30
C ASN A 581 -3.11 0.87 18.46
N ARG A 582 -3.36 -0.10 19.33
CA ARG A 582 -2.47 -0.55 20.40
C ARG A 582 -1.16 -1.18 19.90
N CYS A 583 -1.04 -1.56 18.62
CA CYS A 583 0.20 -2.10 18.05
C CYS A 583 1.28 -1.03 17.87
N LEU A 584 2.48 -1.27 18.42
CA LEU A 584 3.64 -0.37 18.34
C LEU A 584 4.43 -0.44 17.02
N GLU A 585 4.01 -1.29 16.09
CA GLU A 585 4.62 -1.40 14.76
C GLU A 585 6.12 -1.70 14.77
N CYS A 586 6.54 -2.66 15.61
CA CYS A 586 7.94 -2.92 15.91
C CYS A 586 8.81 -3.36 14.70
N GLY A 587 8.23 -3.95 13.66
CA GLY A 587 8.93 -4.37 12.43
C GLY A 587 8.82 -3.35 11.29
N CYS A 588 9.78 -3.39 10.38
CA CYS A 588 9.92 -2.41 9.30
C CYS A 588 8.81 -2.51 8.24
N ALA A 589 8.20 -1.37 7.87
CA ALA A 589 7.20 -1.28 6.80
C ALA A 589 7.77 -1.59 5.41
N GLU A 590 9.07 -1.35 5.19
CA GLU A 590 9.76 -1.62 3.91
C GLU A 590 10.36 -3.05 3.86
N TYR A 591 9.81 -4.01 4.62
CA TYR A 591 10.32 -5.38 4.70
C TYR A 591 10.51 -6.06 3.33
N TYR A 592 9.55 -5.87 2.41
CA TYR A 592 9.53 -6.50 1.09
C TYR A 592 10.36 -5.76 0.04
N THR A 593 10.72 -4.50 0.29
CA THR A 593 11.32 -3.57 -0.69
C THR A 593 12.70 -3.04 -0.28
N CYS A 594 13.25 -3.48 0.85
CA CYS A 594 14.54 -3.02 1.37
C CYS A 594 15.74 -3.63 0.63
N ASP A 595 16.49 -2.79 -0.10
CA ASP A 595 17.68 -3.20 -0.86
C ASP A 595 18.79 -3.75 0.05
N LEU A 596 18.96 -3.17 1.26
CA LEU A 596 19.96 -3.64 2.22
C LEU A 596 19.66 -5.08 2.67
N LYS A 597 18.38 -5.40 2.93
CA LYS A 597 17.97 -6.78 3.26
C LYS A 597 18.19 -7.74 2.09
N LYS A 598 17.80 -7.33 0.87
CA LYS A 598 18.00 -8.12 -0.36
C LYS A 598 19.47 -8.52 -0.51
N HIS A 599 20.37 -7.54 -0.53
CA HIS A 599 21.79 -7.79 -0.73
C HIS A 599 22.45 -8.50 0.46
N SER A 600 22.05 -8.19 1.70
CA SER A 600 22.57 -8.90 2.88
C SER A 600 22.20 -10.38 2.88
N THR A 601 21.02 -10.73 2.35
CA THR A 601 20.60 -12.11 2.14
C THR A 601 21.44 -12.78 1.04
N GLU A 602 21.59 -12.13 -0.12
CA GLU A 602 22.33 -12.64 -1.28
C GLU A 602 23.80 -12.97 -0.95
N TYR A 603 24.46 -12.10 -0.19
CA TYR A 603 25.88 -12.22 0.15
C TYR A 603 26.14 -12.86 1.53
N ASN A 604 25.11 -13.37 2.22
CA ASN A 604 25.19 -13.96 3.55
C ASN A 604 25.94 -13.06 4.56
N ALA A 605 25.52 -11.79 4.63
CA ALA A 605 26.08 -10.81 5.55
C ALA A 605 25.65 -11.11 7.00
N GLU A 606 26.51 -10.75 7.94
CA GLU A 606 26.40 -11.04 9.36
C GLU A 606 26.44 -9.75 10.17
N GLN A 607 25.29 -9.38 10.75
CA GLN A 607 25.16 -8.13 11.51
C GLN A 607 26.14 -8.02 12.70
N LYS A 608 26.58 -9.14 13.27
CA LYS A 608 27.50 -9.19 14.41
C LYS A 608 28.98 -9.27 14.02
N HIS A 609 29.31 -9.34 12.73
CA HIS A 609 30.69 -9.56 12.28
C HIS A 609 31.65 -8.46 12.77
N PHE A 610 31.22 -7.20 12.66
CA PHE A 610 31.94 -6.03 13.19
C PHE A 610 31.24 -5.44 14.43
N ALA A 611 30.70 -6.28 15.31
CA ALA A 611 30.03 -5.82 16.53
C ALA A 611 30.96 -4.90 17.36
N GLY A 612 30.41 -3.79 17.83
CA GLY A 612 31.15 -2.75 18.56
C GLY A 612 30.21 -1.62 18.99
N SER A 613 30.74 -0.40 19.07
CA SER A 613 29.91 0.79 19.27
C SER A 613 28.90 0.95 18.12
N PHE A 614 27.68 1.36 18.46
CA PHE A 614 26.60 1.69 17.52
C PHE A 614 25.91 2.98 17.98
N ASN A 615 25.21 3.64 17.06
CA ASN A 615 24.43 4.84 17.36
C ASN A 615 22.93 4.50 17.45
N GLU A 616 22.26 5.17 18.38
CA GLU A 616 20.82 5.11 18.57
C GLU A 616 20.25 6.52 18.46
N TYR A 617 19.17 6.65 17.69
CA TYR A 617 18.53 7.92 17.39
C TYR A 617 17.05 7.88 17.77
N LYS A 618 16.54 9.01 18.23
CA LYS A 618 15.09 9.22 18.29
C LYS A 618 14.53 9.34 16.87
N ILE A 619 13.40 8.70 16.63
CA ILE A 619 12.69 8.80 15.35
C ILE A 619 12.05 10.19 15.28
N ASP A 620 12.18 10.87 14.14
CA ASP A 620 11.63 12.20 13.90
C ASP A 620 10.30 12.10 13.16
N PHE A 621 9.21 12.36 13.89
CA PHE A 621 7.83 12.43 13.40
C PHE A 621 7.31 13.88 13.29
N ARG A 622 8.17 14.89 13.47
CA ARG A 622 7.72 16.29 13.53
C ARG A 622 7.10 16.77 12.21
N HIS A 623 7.44 16.14 11.08
CA HIS A 623 6.83 16.47 9.79
C HIS A 623 5.59 15.58 9.55
N PRO A 624 4.43 16.16 9.17
CA PRO A 624 3.17 15.42 9.05
C PRO A 624 3.16 14.33 7.98
N PHE A 625 4.05 14.43 6.98
CA PHE A 625 4.11 13.50 5.84
C PHE A 625 5.41 12.69 5.75
N ILE A 626 6.43 13.01 6.54
CA ILE A 626 7.77 12.45 6.39
C ILE A 626 8.26 11.99 7.76
N GLU A 627 8.57 10.70 7.87
CA GLU A 627 9.25 10.11 9.02
C GLU A 627 10.74 9.98 8.71
N ILE A 628 11.60 10.33 9.67
CA ILE A 628 13.06 10.09 9.58
C ILE A 628 13.51 9.19 10.73
N ASP A 629 13.90 7.97 10.39
CA ASP A 629 14.46 6.98 11.31
C ASP A 629 15.95 6.73 10.98
N ASN A 630 16.82 7.51 11.63
CA ASN A 630 18.27 7.38 11.45
C ASN A 630 18.83 6.04 11.93
N ASN A 631 18.09 5.25 12.72
CA ASN A 631 18.54 3.90 13.12
C ASN A 631 18.60 2.94 11.92
N LYS A 632 17.87 3.23 10.84
CA LYS A 632 17.88 2.47 9.59
C LYS A 632 18.86 3.03 8.55
N CYS A 633 19.47 4.18 8.80
CA CYS A 633 20.24 4.94 7.80
C CYS A 633 21.63 4.31 7.57
N ILE A 634 22.00 4.18 6.30
CA ILE A 634 23.33 3.69 5.87
C ILE A 634 24.24 4.82 5.35
N LEU A 635 23.89 6.09 5.63
CA LEU A 635 24.64 7.28 5.21
C LEU A 635 24.98 7.32 3.70
N CYS A 636 24.10 6.76 2.87
CA CYS A 636 24.29 6.75 1.42
C CYS A 636 24.17 8.14 0.77
N SER A 637 23.66 9.13 1.51
CA SER A 637 23.46 10.53 1.09
C SER A 637 22.47 10.72 -0.08
N ARG A 638 21.75 9.67 -0.52
CA ARG A 638 20.76 9.77 -1.61
C ARG A 638 19.68 10.82 -1.31
N CYS A 639 19.13 10.82 -0.09
CA CYS A 639 18.10 11.77 0.33
C CYS A 639 18.58 13.23 0.35
N VAL A 640 19.81 13.49 0.81
CA VAL A 640 20.44 14.82 0.82
C VAL A 640 20.66 15.30 -0.61
N ARG A 641 21.24 14.43 -1.45
CA ARG A 641 21.61 14.75 -2.83
C ARG A 641 20.40 14.92 -3.73
N ILE A 642 19.37 14.08 -3.64
CA ILE A 642 18.14 14.27 -4.43
C ILE A 642 17.44 15.59 -4.05
N CYS A 643 17.46 15.96 -2.77
CA CYS A 643 16.87 17.20 -2.29
C CYS A 643 17.61 18.44 -2.80
N LYS A 644 18.94 18.34 -2.96
CA LYS A 644 19.79 19.42 -3.47
C LYS A 644 19.87 19.45 -5.00
N ASP A 645 20.31 18.36 -5.60
CA ASP A 645 20.76 18.30 -6.99
C ASP A 645 19.58 18.21 -7.97
N VAL A 646 18.49 17.52 -7.58
CA VAL A 646 17.29 17.34 -8.41
C VAL A 646 16.20 18.33 -8.01
N VAL A 647 15.79 18.33 -6.73
CA VAL A 647 14.71 19.19 -6.26
C VAL A 647 15.14 20.65 -6.17
N GLY A 648 16.36 20.94 -5.69
CA GLY A 648 16.83 22.31 -5.46
C GLY A 648 16.43 22.92 -4.13
N ALA A 649 15.81 22.13 -3.24
CA ALA A 649 15.36 22.58 -1.92
C ALA A 649 16.50 22.60 -0.89
N ASN A 650 17.47 21.67 -0.97
CA ASN A 650 18.61 21.61 -0.04
C ASN A 650 18.20 21.62 1.46
N ALA A 651 17.07 20.98 1.77
CA ALA A 651 16.46 20.96 3.10
C ALA A 651 17.07 19.93 4.07
N LEU A 652 17.85 18.98 3.55
CA LEU A 652 18.49 17.91 4.32
C LEU A 652 20.01 18.02 4.23
N GLY A 653 20.71 17.66 5.30
CA GLY A 653 22.16 17.63 5.35
C GLY A 653 22.73 16.48 6.19
N LEU A 654 24.05 16.32 6.13
CA LEU A 654 24.81 15.44 7.02
C LEU A 654 25.32 16.26 8.20
N VAL A 655 24.96 15.86 9.41
CA VAL A 655 25.39 16.49 10.65
C VAL A 655 26.56 15.73 11.25
N ASN A 656 27.45 16.41 11.98
CA ASN A 656 28.67 15.87 12.60
C ASN A 656 29.66 15.29 11.56
N ARG A 657 30.65 14.49 12.01
CA ARG A 657 31.67 13.86 11.16
C ARG A 657 32.01 12.45 11.68
N GLY A 658 32.40 11.57 10.76
CA GLY A 658 32.87 10.24 11.09
C GLY A 658 31.73 9.34 11.57
N PHE A 659 31.96 8.62 12.67
CA PHE A 659 31.00 7.66 13.21
C PHE A 659 29.71 8.32 13.70
N ASP A 660 29.77 9.55 14.22
CA ASP A 660 28.61 10.28 14.76
C ASP A 660 27.76 10.97 13.68
N THR A 661 28.04 10.72 12.40
CA THR A 661 27.32 11.35 11.29
C THR A 661 25.92 10.79 11.13
N TYR A 662 24.93 11.68 10.95
CA TYR A 662 23.54 11.31 10.70
C TYR A 662 22.86 12.32 9.76
N VAL A 663 21.73 11.91 9.19
CA VAL A 663 20.92 12.77 8.31
C VAL A 663 19.96 13.59 9.17
N ALA A 664 19.91 14.90 8.96
CA ALA A 664 18.96 15.77 9.63
C ALA A 664 18.51 16.91 8.71
N PRO A 665 17.40 17.58 9.03
CA PRO A 665 17.07 18.86 8.42
C PRO A 665 18.20 19.87 8.59
N SER A 666 18.36 20.75 7.61
CA SER A 666 19.35 21.81 7.60
C SER A 666 19.27 22.64 8.88
N MET A 667 20.43 22.94 9.49
CA MET A 667 20.56 23.65 10.77
C MET A 667 19.87 22.95 11.98
N LYS A 668 19.48 21.68 11.86
CA LYS A 668 18.71 20.92 12.87
C LYS A 668 17.32 21.50 13.18
N ASN A 669 16.80 22.33 12.30
CA ASN A 669 15.42 22.82 12.38
C ASN A 669 14.41 21.68 12.16
N THR A 670 13.12 21.98 12.22
CA THR A 670 12.10 21.10 11.62
C THR A 670 12.14 21.21 10.09
N LEU A 671 11.67 20.20 9.35
CA LEU A 671 11.61 20.30 7.89
C LEU A 671 10.74 21.49 7.44
N GLN A 672 9.68 21.79 8.17
CA GLN A 672 8.76 22.90 7.92
C GLN A 672 9.44 24.29 8.00
N GLU A 673 10.52 24.40 8.78
CA GLU A 673 11.31 25.63 8.94
C GLU A 673 12.50 25.71 7.95
N THR A 674 12.62 24.74 7.04
CA THR A 674 13.61 24.73 5.96
C THR A 674 12.94 25.00 4.62
N ASP A 675 13.71 25.03 3.52
CA ASP A 675 13.18 25.10 2.16
C ASP A 675 12.55 23.76 1.68
N CYS A 676 12.14 22.87 2.60
CA CYS A 676 11.50 21.60 2.26
C CYS A 676 10.16 21.84 1.55
N GLU A 677 10.04 21.33 0.34
CA GLU A 677 8.81 21.43 -0.47
C GLU A 677 7.85 20.25 -0.24
N SER A 678 8.21 19.36 0.69
CA SER A 678 7.42 18.18 1.04
C SER A 678 7.00 17.37 -0.19
N CYS A 679 7.97 17.19 -1.10
CA CYS A 679 7.79 16.51 -2.39
C CYS A 679 7.92 14.98 -2.31
N GLY A 680 8.51 14.45 -1.22
CA GLY A 680 8.72 13.02 -1.01
C GLY A 680 9.81 12.37 -1.88
N MET A 681 10.66 13.16 -2.54
CA MET A 681 11.79 12.63 -3.32
C MET A 681 12.85 11.96 -2.42
N CYS A 682 13.02 12.44 -1.18
CA CYS A 682 13.88 11.81 -0.18
C CYS A 682 13.40 10.40 0.22
N ILE A 683 12.08 10.20 0.30
CA ILE A 683 11.46 8.88 0.53
C ILE A 683 11.71 7.99 -0.70
N SER A 684 11.42 8.51 -1.90
CA SER A 684 11.51 7.77 -3.17
C SER A 684 12.91 7.30 -3.54
N THR A 685 13.96 7.82 -2.87
CA THR A 685 15.35 7.42 -3.09
C THR A 685 15.94 6.66 -1.89
N CYS A 686 15.20 6.47 -0.79
CA CYS A 686 15.77 5.80 0.38
C CYS A 686 15.83 4.28 0.18
N PRO A 687 17.01 3.63 0.18
CA PRO A 687 17.12 2.18 -0.06
C PRO A 687 16.77 1.31 1.17
N THR A 688 16.68 1.91 2.36
CA THR A 688 16.57 1.17 3.63
C THR A 688 15.34 1.51 4.46
N GLY A 689 14.43 2.34 3.95
CA GLY A 689 13.28 2.82 4.71
C GLY A 689 13.66 3.70 5.92
N ALA A 690 14.82 4.35 5.88
CA ALA A 690 15.23 5.34 6.89
C ALA A 690 14.49 6.67 6.75
N ILE A 691 13.95 6.95 5.56
CA ILE A 691 13.00 8.05 5.35
C ILE A 691 11.77 7.45 4.66
N THR A 692 10.63 7.50 5.34
CA THR A 692 9.36 6.91 4.91
C THR A 692 8.24 7.94 4.94
N GLU A 693 7.09 7.59 4.38
CA GLU A 693 5.88 8.39 4.60
C GLU A 693 5.46 8.29 6.07
N ASN A 694 5.01 9.40 6.64
CA ASN A 694 4.33 9.40 7.93
C ASN A 694 2.86 9.07 7.69
N PHE A 695 2.48 7.82 7.91
CA PHE A 695 1.16 7.29 7.55
C PHE A 695 0.09 7.65 8.60
N ILE A 696 -1.12 7.95 8.14
CA ILE A 696 -2.30 8.17 9.01
C ILE A 696 -3.05 6.88 9.38
N PHE A 697 -2.56 5.74 8.89
CA PHE A 697 -3.06 4.39 9.13
C PHE A 697 -1.87 3.49 9.44
N LYS A 698 -2.11 2.27 9.91
CA LYS A 698 -1.02 1.31 10.22
C LYS A 698 -0.37 0.79 8.92
N PRO A 699 0.84 1.19 8.48
CA PRO A 699 1.41 0.65 7.24
C PRO A 699 1.54 -0.87 7.28
N GLY A 700 2.12 -1.42 8.35
CA GLY A 700 2.50 -2.84 8.46
C GLY A 700 3.43 -3.32 7.35
N PRO A 701 4.13 -4.46 7.51
CA PRO A 701 4.71 -5.14 6.37
C PRO A 701 3.57 -5.77 5.57
N VAL A 702 3.26 -5.20 4.42
CA VAL A 702 2.23 -5.71 3.50
C VAL A 702 2.87 -5.95 2.14
N ASP A 703 2.60 -7.11 1.55
CA ASP A 703 2.97 -7.39 0.17
C ASP A 703 1.95 -6.74 -0.78
N LEU A 704 2.41 -5.74 -1.52
CA LEU A 704 1.57 -4.83 -2.30
C LEU A 704 1.57 -5.22 -3.78
N LYS A 705 0.38 -5.17 -4.38
CA LYS A 705 0.22 -5.19 -5.84
C LYS A 705 0.46 -3.80 -6.41
N GLN A 706 0.88 -3.75 -7.66
CA GLN A 706 1.20 -2.52 -8.37
C GLN A 706 0.31 -2.37 -9.59
N VAL A 707 -0.23 -1.17 -9.79
CA VAL A 707 -0.95 -0.77 -11.00
C VAL A 707 -0.50 0.61 -11.43
N ASP A 708 -0.36 0.80 -12.74
CA ASP A 708 0.15 2.05 -13.30
C ASP A 708 -1.00 2.93 -13.81
N THR A 709 -0.87 4.23 -13.64
CA THR A 709 -1.87 5.20 -14.12
C THR A 709 -1.24 6.59 -14.27
N ILE A 710 -2.05 7.60 -14.58
CA ILE A 710 -1.63 8.99 -14.76
C ILE A 710 -2.11 9.82 -13.57
N CYS A 711 -1.24 10.68 -13.06
CA CYS A 711 -1.60 11.66 -12.04
C CYS A 711 -2.70 12.61 -12.56
N ASN A 712 -3.81 12.70 -11.83
CA ASN A 712 -4.99 13.50 -12.16
C ASN A 712 -5.09 14.84 -11.38
N TYR A 713 -3.97 15.36 -10.88
CA TYR A 713 -3.90 16.65 -10.18
C TYR A 713 -3.55 17.81 -11.12
N CYS A 714 -2.26 18.12 -11.30
CA CYS A 714 -1.78 19.21 -12.14
C CYS A 714 -1.55 18.78 -13.59
N SER A 715 -1.25 19.73 -14.44
CA SER A 715 -1.19 19.61 -15.91
C SER A 715 0.06 18.95 -16.50
N VAL A 716 0.96 18.40 -15.67
CA VAL A 716 2.21 17.81 -16.16
C VAL A 716 1.93 16.47 -16.84
N GLY A 717 1.07 15.61 -16.28
CA GLY A 717 0.82 14.28 -16.82
C GLY A 717 1.86 13.23 -16.41
N CYS A 718 2.27 13.23 -15.13
CA CYS A 718 3.23 12.25 -14.61
C CYS A 718 2.59 10.85 -14.57
N GLU A 719 3.31 9.84 -15.07
CA GLU A 719 2.96 8.44 -14.87
C GLU A 719 3.39 7.99 -13.46
N ILE A 720 2.50 7.26 -12.80
CA ILE A 720 2.63 6.85 -11.41
C ILE A 720 2.24 5.38 -11.24
N THR A 721 2.76 4.75 -10.20
CA THR A 721 2.39 3.40 -9.77
C THR A 721 1.70 3.48 -8.41
N LEU A 722 0.45 3.01 -8.35
CA LEU A 722 -0.30 2.84 -7.11
C LEU A 722 0.09 1.49 -6.50
N ASN A 723 0.60 1.49 -5.27
CA ASN A 723 0.93 0.28 -4.52
C ASN A 723 -0.24 -0.01 -3.58
N HIS A 724 -0.95 -1.11 -3.78
CA HIS A 724 -2.23 -1.38 -3.13
C HIS A 724 -2.40 -2.83 -2.68
N ARG A 725 -3.34 -3.05 -1.77
CA ARG A 725 -3.87 -4.39 -1.43
C ARG A 725 -5.38 -4.33 -1.48
N SER A 726 -6.01 -5.14 -2.32
CA SER A 726 -7.48 -5.24 -2.47
C SER A 726 -8.13 -3.86 -2.59
N ASN A 727 -7.63 -3.09 -3.56
CA ASN A 727 -8.00 -1.71 -3.90
C ASN A 727 -7.73 -0.65 -2.81
N PHE A 728 -7.26 -1.01 -1.62
CA PHE A 728 -6.75 -0.03 -0.64
C PHE A 728 -5.34 0.41 -1.05
N VAL A 729 -5.19 1.66 -1.47
CA VAL A 729 -3.91 2.24 -1.90
C VAL A 729 -3.09 2.61 -0.68
N MET A 730 -1.91 1.98 -0.54
CA MET A 730 -1.03 2.13 0.61
C MET A 730 0.03 3.20 0.40
N LYS A 731 0.56 3.31 -0.82
CA LYS A 731 1.52 4.36 -1.20
C LYS A 731 1.61 4.53 -2.71
N VAL A 732 2.18 5.65 -3.15
CA VAL A 732 2.44 5.93 -4.57
C VAL A 732 3.93 6.12 -4.83
N THR A 733 4.40 5.53 -5.93
CA THR A 733 5.75 5.66 -6.47
C THR A 733 5.69 6.21 -7.90
N GLY A 734 6.76 6.87 -8.35
CA GLY A 734 6.82 7.34 -9.73
C GLY A 734 7.21 6.22 -10.68
N LYS A 735 6.63 6.25 -11.89
CA LYS A 735 6.94 5.33 -12.99
C LYS A 735 7.80 6.05 -14.03
N GLU A 736 8.78 5.37 -14.60
CA GLU A 736 9.50 5.83 -15.78
C GLU A 736 8.52 5.94 -16.95
N GLY A 737 8.06 7.17 -17.23
CA GLY A 737 7.00 7.45 -18.19
C GLY A 737 7.42 8.40 -19.30
N LEU A 738 6.52 8.68 -20.24
CA LEU A 738 6.79 9.57 -21.38
C LEU A 738 7.15 10.99 -20.95
N ILE A 739 6.49 11.49 -19.89
CA ILE A 739 6.65 12.88 -19.42
C ILE A 739 7.67 13.00 -18.28
N ASN A 740 7.66 12.03 -17.37
CA ASN A 740 8.59 11.92 -16.25
C ASN A 740 9.50 10.69 -16.45
N PRO A 741 10.46 10.74 -17.39
CA PRO A 741 11.29 9.58 -17.77
C PRO A 741 12.11 9.03 -16.60
N ASP A 742 12.44 9.88 -15.64
CA ASP A 742 13.20 9.52 -14.44
C ASP A 742 12.32 9.00 -13.27
N GLY A 743 11.01 8.84 -13.48
CA GLY A 743 10.07 8.47 -12.42
C GLY A 743 9.92 9.52 -11.33
N ASN A 744 10.21 10.79 -11.63
CA ASN A 744 10.02 11.89 -10.69
C ASN A 744 8.53 12.22 -10.53
N ILE A 745 8.09 12.40 -9.28
CA ILE A 745 6.73 12.79 -8.92
C ILE A 745 6.76 13.87 -7.84
N CYS A 746 5.65 14.57 -7.63
CA CYS A 746 5.53 15.64 -6.65
C CYS A 746 4.62 15.25 -5.47
N ARG A 747 4.36 16.20 -4.58
CA ARG A 747 3.51 16.02 -3.39
C ARG A 747 2.10 15.51 -3.71
N PHE A 748 1.53 15.91 -4.85
CA PHE A 748 0.15 15.58 -5.24
C PHE A 748 -0.07 14.08 -5.32
N PRO A 749 0.56 13.32 -6.24
CA PRO A 749 0.40 11.86 -6.25
C PRO A 749 1.04 11.21 -5.03
N LYS A 750 2.11 11.79 -4.46
CA LYS A 750 2.85 11.19 -3.36
C LYS A 750 2.06 11.11 -2.06
N PHE A 751 1.20 12.09 -1.77
CA PHE A 751 0.44 12.16 -0.51
C PHE A 751 -1.08 12.32 -0.72
N GLY A 752 -1.52 12.61 -1.95
CA GLY A 752 -2.92 12.86 -2.28
C GLY A 752 -3.77 11.62 -2.53
N TYR A 753 -3.18 10.41 -2.54
CA TYR A 753 -3.90 9.18 -2.88
C TYR A 753 -5.01 8.76 -1.90
N ASN A 754 -5.11 9.39 -0.73
CA ASN A 754 -6.08 9.06 0.31
C ASN A 754 -7.55 9.11 -0.15
N TYR A 755 -7.89 9.92 -1.16
CA TYR A 755 -9.26 9.97 -1.69
C TYR A 755 -9.71 8.64 -2.31
N LEU A 756 -8.78 7.78 -2.75
CA LEU A 756 -9.08 6.45 -3.30
C LEU A 756 -9.55 5.48 -2.21
N ASN A 757 -9.13 5.71 -0.97
CA ASN A 757 -9.49 4.89 0.20
C ASN A 757 -10.74 5.43 0.92
N ASP A 758 -11.26 6.57 0.50
CA ASP A 758 -12.39 7.23 1.14
C ASP A 758 -13.70 6.48 0.83
N ASN A 759 -14.41 6.07 1.88
CA ASN A 759 -15.68 5.35 1.78
C ASN A 759 -16.91 6.27 1.77
N SER A 760 -16.73 7.60 1.89
CA SER A 760 -17.82 8.59 1.81
C SER A 760 -18.23 8.96 0.37
N ARG A 761 -17.65 8.29 -0.62
CA ARG A 761 -17.93 8.51 -2.05
C ARG A 761 -19.39 8.18 -2.39
N ILE A 762 -20.00 8.99 -3.24
CA ILE A 762 -21.35 8.76 -3.77
C ILE A 762 -21.29 7.60 -4.77
N THR A 763 -22.07 6.54 -4.54
CA THR A 763 -22.08 5.33 -5.37
C THR A 763 -23.37 5.12 -6.17
N SER A 764 -24.44 5.82 -5.80
CA SER A 764 -25.76 5.73 -6.43
C SER A 764 -26.32 7.12 -6.72
N PRO A 765 -27.23 7.27 -7.71
CA PRO A 765 -27.91 8.54 -7.97
C PRO A 765 -28.75 8.99 -6.77
N LEU A 766 -28.70 10.29 -6.45
CA LEU A 766 -29.43 10.88 -5.32
C LEU A 766 -30.36 11.99 -5.80
N LEU A 767 -31.64 11.92 -5.47
CA LEU A 767 -32.63 12.95 -5.77
C LEU A 767 -33.00 13.71 -4.50
N LYS A 768 -33.02 15.03 -4.56
CA LYS A 768 -33.45 15.87 -3.45
C LYS A 768 -34.97 15.99 -3.40
N VAL A 769 -35.57 15.44 -2.35
CA VAL A 769 -37.02 15.47 -2.09
C VAL A 769 -37.24 16.09 -0.71
N ASN A 770 -38.03 17.17 -0.63
CA ASN A 770 -38.32 17.90 0.61
C ASN A 770 -37.04 18.27 1.41
N GLY A 771 -35.97 18.64 0.70
CA GLY A 771 -34.69 19.05 1.30
C GLY A 771 -33.77 17.91 1.75
N LYS A 772 -34.15 16.64 1.56
CA LYS A 772 -33.32 15.46 1.86
C LYS A 772 -33.01 14.67 0.59
N PHE A 773 -31.85 14.02 0.56
CA PHE A 773 -31.46 13.16 -0.56
C PHE A 773 -32.00 11.75 -0.37
N GLU A 774 -32.66 11.23 -1.40
CA GLU A 774 -33.14 9.85 -1.51
C GLU A 774 -32.41 9.15 -2.65
N GLU A 775 -31.98 7.91 -2.44
CA GLU A 775 -31.38 7.08 -3.48
C GLU A 775 -32.41 6.68 -4.53
N ILE A 776 -32.07 6.81 -5.81
CA ILE A 776 -32.92 6.42 -6.94
C ILE A 776 -32.14 5.59 -7.97
N SER A 777 -32.86 4.86 -8.83
CA SER A 777 -32.23 4.12 -9.92
C SER A 777 -31.66 5.05 -11.00
N PHE A 778 -30.62 4.59 -11.70
CA PHE A 778 -30.05 5.29 -12.85
C PHE A 778 -31.10 5.60 -13.93
N ALA A 779 -31.98 4.65 -14.25
CA ALA A 779 -33.05 4.86 -15.22
C ALA A 779 -33.97 6.05 -14.85
N LYS A 780 -34.38 6.13 -13.58
CA LYS A 780 -35.20 7.24 -13.08
C LYS A 780 -34.45 8.58 -13.12
N ALA A 781 -33.16 8.57 -12.75
CA ALA A 781 -32.32 9.77 -12.84
C ALA A 781 -32.23 10.28 -14.30
N TYR A 782 -32.06 9.37 -15.26
CA TYR A 782 -32.00 9.71 -16.68
C TYR A 782 -33.33 10.24 -17.21
N ASP A 783 -34.47 9.68 -16.78
CA ASP A 783 -35.80 10.20 -17.13
C ASP A 783 -36.00 11.64 -16.63
N ILE A 784 -35.55 11.93 -15.39
CA ILE A 784 -35.61 13.29 -14.83
C ILE A 784 -34.79 14.26 -15.68
N ILE A 785 -33.54 13.91 -16.01
CA ILE A 785 -32.66 14.75 -16.84
C ILE A 785 -33.28 14.97 -18.22
N TYR A 786 -33.71 13.91 -18.90
CA TYR A 786 -34.35 13.99 -20.21
C TYR A 786 -35.59 14.91 -20.19
N ASN A 787 -36.46 14.75 -19.19
CA ASN A 787 -37.67 15.56 -19.07
C ASN A 787 -37.33 17.02 -18.76
N LYS A 788 -36.33 17.29 -17.92
CA LYS A 788 -35.91 18.65 -17.58
C LYS A 788 -35.33 19.37 -18.78
N ILE A 789 -34.43 18.74 -19.53
CA ILE A 789 -33.87 19.29 -20.78
C ILE A 789 -34.98 19.72 -21.74
N ASN A 790 -36.01 18.89 -21.91
CA ASN A 790 -37.12 19.15 -22.83
C ASN A 790 -38.22 20.08 -22.28
N SER A 791 -38.15 20.48 -21.01
CA SER A 791 -39.17 21.31 -20.35
C SER A 791 -38.97 22.82 -20.53
N VAL A 792 -37.82 23.24 -21.07
CA VAL A 792 -37.40 24.64 -21.24
C VAL A 792 -36.91 24.87 -22.67
N ALA A 793 -36.69 26.13 -23.06
CA ALA A 793 -36.08 26.41 -24.37
C ALA A 793 -34.64 25.86 -24.43
N HIS A 794 -34.18 25.50 -25.63
CA HIS A 794 -32.85 24.90 -25.83
C HIS A 794 -31.74 25.71 -25.14
N ASP A 795 -31.74 27.03 -25.34
CA ASP A 795 -30.74 27.96 -24.81
C ASP A 795 -30.94 28.36 -23.33
N GLU A 796 -31.97 27.82 -22.67
CA GLU A 796 -32.12 27.89 -21.20
C GLU A 796 -31.44 26.72 -20.48
N ASN A 797 -30.97 25.70 -21.21
CA ASN A 797 -30.12 24.64 -20.68
C ASN A 797 -28.65 25.06 -20.77
N SER A 798 -27.84 24.71 -19.75
CA SER A 798 -26.40 24.90 -19.78
C SER A 798 -25.64 23.73 -19.17
N PHE A 799 -24.54 23.36 -19.82
CA PHE A 799 -23.69 22.22 -19.48
C PHE A 799 -22.29 22.69 -19.10
N TYR A 800 -21.72 22.05 -18.08
CA TYR A 800 -20.38 22.35 -17.56
C TYR A 800 -19.54 21.09 -17.44
N ALA A 801 -18.34 21.07 -18.01
CA ALA A 801 -17.43 19.94 -17.96
C ALA A 801 -16.07 20.34 -17.38
N GLY A 802 -15.64 19.67 -16.30
CA GLY A 802 -14.42 19.99 -15.57
C GLY A 802 -13.16 19.29 -16.09
N ALA A 803 -12.01 19.92 -15.85
CA ALA A 803 -10.68 19.47 -16.29
C ALA A 803 -10.18 18.15 -15.69
N ARG A 804 -10.94 17.53 -14.78
CA ARG A 804 -10.65 16.22 -14.20
C ARG A 804 -11.17 15.05 -15.04
N LEU A 805 -12.17 15.32 -15.89
CA LEU A 805 -12.82 14.34 -16.75
C LEU A 805 -11.86 13.87 -17.84
N SER A 806 -12.09 12.67 -18.36
CA SER A 806 -11.37 12.18 -19.53
C SER A 806 -11.76 12.97 -20.79
N ASN A 807 -10.93 12.90 -21.83
CA ASN A 807 -11.26 13.52 -23.11
C ASN A 807 -12.58 12.98 -23.68
N GLU A 808 -12.82 11.69 -23.52
CA GLU A 808 -14.02 10.98 -24.00
C GLU A 808 -15.28 11.44 -23.24
N GLU A 809 -15.20 11.59 -21.92
CA GLU A 809 -16.28 12.13 -21.10
C GLU A 809 -16.61 13.57 -21.50
N MET A 810 -15.60 14.44 -21.67
CA MET A 810 -15.79 15.81 -22.16
C MET A 810 -16.45 15.85 -23.53
N TYR A 811 -15.99 14.99 -24.44
CA TYR A 811 -16.55 14.86 -25.78
C TYR A 811 -18.02 14.45 -25.76
N LEU A 812 -18.38 13.47 -24.93
CA LEU A 812 -19.77 13.02 -24.78
C LEU A 812 -20.65 14.11 -24.18
N ILE A 813 -20.16 14.90 -23.21
CA ILE A 813 -20.93 15.99 -22.60
C ILE A 813 -21.22 17.09 -23.62
N GLN A 814 -20.23 17.51 -24.42
CA GLN A 814 -20.48 18.53 -25.45
C GLN A 814 -21.42 18.00 -26.53
N LYS A 815 -21.33 16.71 -26.85
CA LYS A 815 -22.26 16.06 -27.78
C LYS A 815 -23.66 16.07 -27.18
N LEU A 816 -23.84 15.68 -25.93
CA LEU A 816 -25.13 15.76 -25.23
C LEU A 816 -25.72 17.18 -25.24
N ALA A 817 -24.91 18.22 -25.03
CA ALA A 817 -25.36 19.60 -25.09
C ALA A 817 -25.85 20.00 -26.50
N ARG A 818 -25.03 19.76 -27.53
CA ARG A 818 -25.30 20.21 -28.91
C ARG A 818 -26.32 19.37 -29.65
N VAL A 819 -26.33 18.07 -29.36
CA VAL A 819 -27.06 17.05 -30.11
C VAL A 819 -28.31 16.61 -29.36
N GLY A 820 -28.21 16.44 -28.03
CA GLY A 820 -29.36 16.12 -27.17
C GLY A 820 -30.19 17.35 -26.82
N ALA A 821 -29.59 18.33 -26.13
CA ALA A 821 -30.29 19.54 -25.67
C ALA A 821 -30.42 20.63 -26.74
N LYS A 822 -29.73 20.48 -27.88
CA LYS A 822 -29.71 21.41 -29.02
C LYS A 822 -29.26 22.83 -28.65
N THR A 823 -28.25 22.96 -27.80
CA THR A 823 -27.67 24.25 -27.42
C THR A 823 -26.14 24.26 -27.51
N ASN A 824 -25.57 25.45 -27.71
CA ASN A 824 -24.14 25.69 -27.59
C ASN A 824 -23.73 26.19 -26.19
N ASN A 825 -24.63 26.23 -25.21
CA ASN A 825 -24.28 26.52 -23.80
C ASN A 825 -23.49 25.36 -23.18
N ILE A 826 -22.23 25.21 -23.59
CA ILE A 826 -21.27 24.25 -23.05
C ILE A 826 -20.01 24.99 -22.61
N HIS A 827 -19.70 24.90 -21.32
CA HIS A 827 -18.67 25.68 -20.66
C HIS A 827 -17.86 24.84 -19.68
N SER A 828 -16.83 25.45 -19.09
CA SER A 828 -16.19 24.98 -17.87
C SER A 828 -16.13 26.17 -16.92
N PHE A 829 -16.55 25.98 -15.66
CA PHE A 829 -16.41 27.01 -14.64
C PHE A 829 -14.93 27.38 -14.44
N HIS A 830 -14.00 26.41 -14.57
CA HIS A 830 -12.55 26.67 -14.51
C HIS A 830 -12.11 27.82 -15.44
N TYR A 831 -12.65 27.90 -16.66
CA TYR A 831 -12.26 28.90 -17.66
C TYR A 831 -13.31 29.99 -17.94
N LEU A 832 -14.39 30.05 -17.16
CA LEU A 832 -15.43 31.07 -17.31
C LEU A 832 -14.81 32.47 -17.27
N GLU A 833 -15.08 33.29 -18.28
CA GLU A 833 -14.55 34.65 -18.47
C GLU A 833 -13.02 34.82 -18.59
N ARG A 834 -12.25 33.73 -18.61
CA ARG A 834 -10.77 33.79 -18.65
C ARG A 834 -10.09 32.95 -19.73
N GLY A 835 -10.83 32.11 -20.46
CA GLY A 835 -10.24 31.22 -21.47
C GLY A 835 -9.56 31.92 -22.67
N LYS A 836 -9.98 33.15 -23.01
CA LYS A 836 -9.41 33.90 -24.15
C LYS A 836 -7.95 34.28 -23.88
N GLY A 837 -7.05 33.99 -24.82
CA GLY A 837 -5.59 34.20 -24.69
C GLY A 837 -4.84 33.06 -24.00
N ILE A 838 -5.56 32.23 -23.23
CA ILE A 838 -5.03 31.01 -22.61
C ILE A 838 -5.23 29.80 -23.53
N ALA A 839 -6.33 29.73 -24.28
CA ALA A 839 -6.64 28.59 -25.15
C ALA A 839 -5.58 28.31 -26.23
N GLY A 840 -4.86 29.35 -26.70
CA GLY A 840 -3.79 29.24 -27.70
C GLY A 840 -2.37 29.18 -27.14
N SER A 841 -2.20 29.35 -25.83
CA SER A 841 -0.86 29.52 -25.23
C SER A 841 0.03 28.28 -25.30
N SER A 842 -0.57 27.10 -25.53
CA SER A 842 0.11 25.82 -25.60
C SER A 842 0.35 25.32 -27.03
N GLU A 843 -0.06 26.05 -28.07
CA GLU A 843 0.04 25.59 -29.46
C GLU A 843 1.46 25.31 -29.92
N ALA A 844 2.40 26.18 -29.54
CA ALA A 844 3.82 26.08 -29.83
C ALA A 844 4.64 25.98 -28.53
N ASN A 845 4.10 25.26 -27.53
CA ASN A 845 4.78 25.02 -26.27
C ASN A 845 6.09 24.27 -26.50
N VAL A 846 7.15 24.70 -25.82
CA VAL A 846 8.41 23.96 -25.79
C VAL A 846 8.19 22.65 -25.03
N PRO A 847 8.48 21.49 -25.64
CA PRO A 847 8.42 20.22 -24.93
C PRO A 847 9.37 20.20 -23.73
N PHE A 848 8.96 19.61 -22.61
CA PHE A 848 9.70 19.60 -21.35
C PHE A 848 11.09 18.97 -21.49
N ASN A 849 11.25 17.95 -22.34
CA ASN A 849 12.57 17.36 -22.63
C ASN A 849 13.54 18.33 -23.32
N GLN A 850 13.02 19.35 -24.03
CA GLN A 850 13.82 20.38 -24.68
C GLN A 850 14.24 21.51 -23.74
N ILE A 851 13.72 21.58 -22.51
CA ILE A 851 14.23 22.50 -21.46
C ILE A 851 15.73 22.25 -21.23
N ASN A 852 16.19 21.01 -21.43
CA ASN A 852 17.60 20.63 -21.33
C ASN A 852 18.55 21.37 -22.29
N GLY A 853 18.04 21.95 -23.38
CA GLY A 853 18.83 22.72 -24.35
C GLY A 853 18.77 24.24 -24.16
N ALA A 854 18.12 24.73 -23.10
CA ALA A 854 17.99 26.17 -22.85
C ALA A 854 19.36 26.83 -22.60
N SER A 855 19.56 28.03 -23.15
CA SER A 855 20.70 28.90 -22.78
C SER A 855 20.40 29.70 -21.52
N LYS A 856 19.13 30.05 -21.31
CA LYS A 856 18.64 30.76 -20.11
C LYS A 856 17.14 30.51 -19.93
N ILE A 857 16.68 30.48 -18.68
CA ILE A 857 15.29 30.23 -18.32
C ILE A 857 14.74 31.42 -17.55
N TYR A 858 13.54 31.88 -17.92
CA TYR A 858 12.83 32.97 -17.28
C TYR A 858 11.49 32.45 -16.75
N LEU A 859 11.29 32.55 -15.44
CA LEU A 859 10.03 32.19 -14.80
C LEU A 859 9.20 33.46 -14.63
N ILE A 860 8.09 33.60 -15.35
CA ILE A 860 7.26 34.81 -15.31
C ILE A 860 5.87 34.42 -14.80
N GLY A 861 5.50 34.85 -13.60
CA GLY A 861 4.20 34.52 -13.02
C GLY A 861 4.03 33.01 -12.83
N SER A 862 4.89 32.42 -12.00
CA SER A 862 4.82 30.98 -11.76
C SER A 862 5.43 30.59 -10.42
N GLU A 863 4.72 29.74 -9.67
CA GLU A 863 5.22 29.04 -8.49
C GLU A 863 5.46 27.56 -8.83
N ILE A 864 6.30 27.32 -9.86
CA ILE A 864 6.47 26.01 -10.49
C ILE A 864 6.84 24.89 -9.52
N ASN A 865 7.53 25.18 -8.42
CA ASN A 865 7.93 24.19 -7.44
C ASN A 865 6.76 23.65 -6.61
N ASN A 866 5.68 24.43 -6.48
CA ASN A 866 4.46 24.02 -5.79
C ASN A 866 3.43 23.46 -6.76
N ASP A 867 3.16 24.18 -7.86
CA ASP A 867 2.05 23.87 -8.76
C ASP A 867 2.41 22.79 -9.79
N ASN A 868 3.66 22.77 -10.26
CA ASN A 868 4.14 21.91 -11.35
C ASN A 868 5.53 21.34 -11.05
N ALA A 869 5.72 20.81 -9.83
CA ALA A 869 7.07 20.58 -9.26
C ALA A 869 8.00 19.73 -10.13
N VAL A 870 7.48 18.77 -10.90
CA VAL A 870 8.32 17.96 -11.81
C VAL A 870 8.98 18.82 -12.89
N VAL A 871 8.29 19.85 -13.40
CA VAL A 871 8.90 20.84 -14.32
C VAL A 871 9.96 21.65 -13.57
N SER A 872 9.72 22.01 -12.31
CA SER A 872 10.74 22.65 -11.45
C SER A 872 11.97 21.77 -11.26
N PHE A 873 11.82 20.45 -11.13
CA PHE A 873 12.96 19.53 -11.03
C PHE A 873 13.77 19.49 -12.33
N ILE A 874 13.11 19.54 -13.49
CA ILE A 874 13.80 19.64 -14.79
C ILE A 874 14.61 20.94 -14.86
N VAL A 875 14.00 22.08 -14.49
CA VAL A 875 14.65 23.40 -14.47
C VAL A 875 15.85 23.41 -13.51
N ASN A 876 15.70 22.87 -12.30
CA ASN A 876 16.78 22.83 -11.33
C ASN A 876 17.91 21.88 -11.78
N ASN A 877 17.58 20.73 -12.38
CA ASN A 877 18.57 19.79 -12.88
C ASN A 877 19.46 20.42 -13.96
N VAL A 878 18.88 21.16 -14.92
CA VAL A 878 19.68 21.84 -15.97
C VAL A 878 20.50 23.01 -15.41
N ARG A 879 19.95 23.71 -14.41
CA ARG A 879 20.69 24.75 -13.67
C ARG A 879 21.90 24.15 -12.95
N PHE A 880 21.73 23.02 -12.28
CA PHE A 880 22.78 22.36 -11.51
C PHE A 880 23.84 21.69 -12.40
N THR A 881 23.41 20.92 -13.40
CA THR A 881 24.32 20.11 -14.24
C THR A 881 24.96 20.88 -15.39
N LYS A 882 24.29 21.91 -15.92
CA LYS A 882 24.77 22.68 -17.09
C LYS A 882 25.03 24.15 -16.78
N GLY A 883 24.73 24.63 -15.58
CA GLY A 883 24.92 26.03 -15.20
C GLY A 883 23.94 27.01 -15.87
N VAL A 884 22.81 26.51 -16.41
CA VAL A 884 21.78 27.35 -17.05
C VAL A 884 21.22 28.32 -16.01
N LYS A 885 21.25 29.62 -16.33
CA LYS A 885 20.77 30.67 -15.42
C LYS A 885 19.25 30.70 -15.39
N VAL A 886 18.68 30.86 -14.20
CA VAL A 886 17.25 30.97 -13.97
C VAL A 886 16.93 32.33 -13.37
N GLU A 887 16.08 33.11 -14.02
CA GLU A 887 15.58 34.39 -13.48
C GLU A 887 14.08 34.31 -13.20
N VAL A 888 13.66 34.82 -12.05
CA VAL A 888 12.26 34.87 -11.64
C VAL A 888 11.74 36.29 -11.74
N VAL A 889 10.64 36.49 -12.45
CA VAL A 889 9.87 37.73 -12.47
C VAL A 889 8.57 37.49 -11.72
N THR A 890 8.33 38.23 -10.64
CA THR A 890 7.19 37.99 -9.75
C THR A 890 6.55 39.27 -9.22
N THR A 891 5.23 39.23 -9.05
CA THR A 891 4.44 40.23 -8.32
C THR A 891 4.33 39.93 -6.82
N LYS A 892 4.73 38.73 -6.38
CA LYS A 892 4.64 38.33 -4.98
C LYS A 892 5.77 38.96 -4.16
N LEU A 893 5.49 39.30 -2.90
CA LEU A 893 6.51 39.82 -1.97
C LEU A 893 7.63 38.81 -1.76
N LYS A 894 7.29 37.52 -1.65
CA LYS A 894 8.22 36.39 -1.59
C LYS A 894 7.66 35.27 -2.46
N SER A 895 8.32 34.98 -3.58
CA SER A 895 8.02 33.79 -4.39
C SER A 895 8.66 32.56 -3.72
N SER A 896 7.97 31.42 -3.82
CA SER A 896 8.47 30.15 -3.31
C SER A 896 9.63 29.59 -4.15
N THR A 897 9.88 30.16 -5.34
CA THR A 897 10.97 29.73 -6.24
C THR A 897 12.27 30.53 -6.07
N GLU A 898 12.30 31.58 -5.24
CA GLU A 898 13.43 32.53 -5.16
C GLU A 898 14.75 31.85 -4.78
N HIS A 899 14.71 30.86 -3.87
CA HIS A 899 15.89 30.11 -3.44
C HIS A 899 16.50 29.23 -4.54
N LYS A 900 15.78 29.02 -5.66
CA LYS A 900 16.24 28.28 -6.84
C LYS A 900 16.60 29.19 -8.02
N ALA A 901 16.51 30.50 -7.86
CA ALA A 901 16.80 31.48 -8.90
C ALA A 901 18.21 32.07 -8.77
N ASP A 902 18.82 32.44 -9.89
CA ASP A 902 20.06 33.24 -9.93
C ASP A 902 19.77 34.73 -9.77
N LYS A 903 18.58 35.19 -10.19
CA LYS A 903 18.12 36.57 -10.03
C LYS A 903 16.60 36.63 -9.88
N VAL A 904 16.12 37.56 -9.06
CA VAL A 904 14.69 37.79 -8.83
C VAL A 904 14.36 39.25 -9.14
N TRP A 905 13.34 39.45 -9.97
CA TRP A 905 12.82 40.74 -10.38
C TRP A 905 11.43 40.94 -9.80
N LYS A 906 11.27 41.99 -9.00
CA LYS A 906 9.98 42.38 -8.43
C LYS A 906 9.30 43.39 -9.34
N ILE A 907 8.05 43.12 -9.67
CA ILE A 907 7.20 43.98 -10.50
C ILE A 907 5.83 44.13 -9.86
N LYS A 908 5.03 45.09 -10.34
CA LYS A 908 3.64 45.30 -9.90
C LYS A 908 2.62 44.66 -10.83
N SER A 909 2.95 44.44 -12.10
CA SER A 909 2.03 43.86 -13.08
C SER A 909 2.77 43.11 -14.19
N TYR A 910 2.49 41.81 -14.34
CA TYR A 910 3.03 40.98 -15.42
C TYR A 910 2.66 41.53 -16.80
N TYR A 911 1.39 41.90 -16.98
CA TYR A 911 0.87 42.47 -18.22
C TYR A 911 1.66 43.71 -18.66
N HIS A 912 1.75 44.73 -17.79
CA HIS A 912 2.46 45.96 -18.13
C HIS A 912 3.96 45.72 -18.30
N PHE A 913 4.55 44.81 -17.53
CA PHE A 913 5.96 44.44 -17.68
C PHE A 913 6.24 43.88 -19.08
N VAL A 914 5.55 42.82 -19.50
CA VAL A 914 5.74 42.19 -20.82
C VAL A 914 5.41 43.18 -21.94
N LYS A 915 4.34 43.96 -21.80
CA LYS A 915 3.96 44.97 -22.79
C LYS A 915 5.01 46.09 -22.91
N THR A 916 5.64 46.49 -21.81
CA THR A 916 6.79 47.42 -21.84
C THR A 916 7.96 46.81 -22.60
N MET A 917 8.23 45.50 -22.48
CA MET A 917 9.29 44.83 -23.23
C MET A 917 9.01 44.85 -24.73
N ASN A 918 7.77 44.51 -25.12
CA ASN A 918 7.33 44.53 -26.52
C ASN A 918 7.44 45.93 -27.13
N HIS A 919 7.01 46.96 -26.39
CA HIS A 919 7.16 48.35 -26.80
C HIS A 919 8.64 48.73 -26.97
N TYR A 920 9.50 48.38 -26.01
CA TYR A 920 10.93 48.68 -26.06
C TYR A 920 11.61 48.08 -27.29
N LEU A 921 11.34 46.80 -27.58
CA LEU A 921 11.90 46.11 -28.74
C LEU A 921 11.54 46.84 -30.04
N LEU A 922 10.26 47.21 -30.20
CA LEU A 922 9.77 47.84 -31.41
C LEU A 922 10.21 49.30 -31.57
N SER A 923 10.26 50.08 -30.49
CA SER A 923 10.75 51.46 -30.52
C SER A 923 12.23 51.57 -30.89
N ASN A 924 13.00 50.51 -30.65
CA ASN A 924 14.44 50.47 -30.90
C ASN A 924 14.82 49.61 -32.13
N GLY A 925 13.84 49.06 -32.87
CA GLY A 925 14.11 48.23 -34.05
C GLY A 925 14.83 46.92 -33.73
N LEU A 926 14.55 46.32 -32.57
CA LEU A 926 15.21 45.10 -32.07
C LEU A 926 14.43 43.81 -32.39
N GLU A 927 13.36 43.89 -33.17
CA GLU A 927 12.56 42.74 -33.58
C GLU A 927 13.25 41.83 -34.63
N ASN A 928 12.91 40.55 -34.65
CA ASN A 928 13.36 39.59 -35.65
C ASN A 928 12.50 39.69 -36.92
N ALA A 929 12.83 40.66 -37.78
CA ALA A 929 12.08 40.95 -39.00
C ALA A 929 11.95 39.74 -39.95
N MET A 930 12.96 38.87 -40.02
CA MET A 930 12.92 37.66 -40.87
C MET A 930 11.88 36.66 -40.37
N PHE A 931 11.89 36.33 -39.07
CA PHE A 931 10.92 35.42 -38.49
C PHE A 931 9.50 35.94 -38.66
N ILE A 932 9.28 37.22 -38.38
CA ILE A 932 7.97 37.88 -38.46
C ILE A 932 7.40 37.81 -39.89
N LYS A 933 8.21 38.14 -40.89
CA LYS A 933 7.79 38.09 -42.30
C LYS A 933 7.35 36.69 -42.73
N ASP A 934 8.14 35.68 -42.35
CA ASP A 934 7.95 34.33 -42.85
C ASP A 934 6.88 33.56 -42.06
N ASN A 935 6.74 33.82 -40.75
CA ASN A 935 5.95 32.98 -39.83
C ASN A 935 4.80 33.71 -39.13
N CYS A 936 4.66 35.03 -39.26
CA CYS A 936 3.62 35.78 -38.54
C CYS A 936 2.65 36.54 -39.46
N ILE A 937 1.48 36.88 -38.91
CA ILE A 937 0.46 37.76 -39.50
C ILE A 937 0.04 38.85 -38.51
N ASP A 938 -0.54 39.93 -39.04
CA ASP A 938 -1.00 41.13 -38.31
C ASP A 938 0.08 41.89 -37.49
N PHE A 939 1.35 41.78 -37.89
CA PHE A 939 2.44 42.50 -37.22
C PHE A 939 2.30 44.03 -37.28
N GLU A 940 1.96 44.59 -38.45
CA GLU A 940 1.85 46.05 -38.62
C GLU A 940 0.71 46.65 -37.78
N GLY A 941 -0.41 45.92 -37.66
CA GLY A 941 -1.54 46.29 -36.81
C GLY A 941 -1.12 46.38 -35.34
N TYR A 942 -0.47 45.32 -34.85
CA TYR A 942 0.09 45.29 -33.49
C TYR A 942 1.15 46.35 -33.24
N LYS A 943 2.11 46.52 -34.16
CA LYS A 943 3.19 47.52 -34.04
C LYS A 943 2.63 48.94 -33.93
N LYS A 944 1.62 49.28 -34.75
CA LYS A 944 0.93 50.57 -34.65
C LYS A 944 0.21 50.74 -33.32
N ASN A 945 -0.47 49.69 -32.84
CA ASN A 945 -1.21 49.74 -31.58
C ASN A 945 -0.26 50.00 -30.40
N ILE A 946 0.79 49.19 -30.25
CA ILE A 946 1.67 49.29 -29.08
C ILE A 946 2.51 50.57 -29.06
N LEU A 947 2.97 51.06 -30.22
CA LEU A 947 3.72 52.32 -30.30
C LEU A 947 2.84 53.58 -30.11
N SER A 948 1.51 53.42 -30.07
CA SER A 948 0.60 54.51 -29.71
C SER A 948 0.52 54.74 -28.20
N GLU A 949 0.94 53.76 -27.39
CA GLU A 949 1.03 53.88 -25.95
C GLU A 949 2.31 54.59 -25.52
N LYS A 950 2.32 55.18 -24.32
CA LYS A 950 3.48 55.89 -23.79
C LYS A 950 4.40 54.94 -23.03
N PHE A 951 5.62 54.76 -23.51
CA PHE A 951 6.64 53.92 -22.88
C PHE A 951 6.82 54.23 -21.38
N GLU A 952 6.96 55.50 -21.01
CA GLU A 952 7.21 55.90 -19.61
C GLU A 952 6.06 55.51 -18.69
N GLN A 953 4.84 55.52 -19.21
CA GLN A 953 3.65 55.12 -18.46
C GLN A 953 3.60 53.59 -18.29
N LEU A 954 3.87 52.84 -19.35
CA LEU A 954 3.94 51.37 -19.31
C LEU A 954 5.03 50.92 -18.33
N PHE A 955 6.23 51.48 -18.45
CA PHE A 955 7.37 51.20 -17.57
C PHE A 955 7.03 51.52 -16.10
N LYS A 956 6.51 52.72 -15.81
CA LYS A 956 6.11 53.10 -14.45
C LYS A 956 5.04 52.15 -13.88
N THR A 957 4.09 51.71 -14.69
CA THR A 957 2.98 50.85 -14.26
C THR A 957 3.44 49.40 -14.07
N SER A 958 4.42 48.95 -14.85
CA SER A 958 5.07 47.65 -14.65
C SER A 958 5.65 47.53 -13.24
N GLY A 959 6.06 48.65 -12.64
CA GLY A 959 6.66 48.69 -11.31
C GLY A 959 8.11 48.20 -11.28
N PHE A 960 8.76 48.05 -12.43
CA PHE A 960 10.18 47.76 -12.52
C PHE A 960 11.00 48.98 -12.05
N GLU A 961 11.96 48.78 -11.15
CA GLU A 961 12.58 49.89 -10.40
C GLU A 961 13.60 50.70 -11.22
N SER A 962 14.41 50.04 -12.04
CA SER A 962 15.52 50.66 -12.77
C SER A 962 15.35 50.49 -14.28
N LEU A 963 15.27 51.63 -14.99
CA LEU A 963 15.16 51.62 -16.45
C LEU A 963 16.39 50.96 -17.10
N VAL A 964 17.59 51.27 -16.60
CA VAL A 964 18.84 50.68 -17.12
C VAL A 964 18.82 49.15 -17.00
N GLN A 965 18.44 48.63 -15.84
CA GLN A 965 18.37 47.19 -15.61
C GLN A 965 17.25 46.52 -16.42
N PHE A 966 16.15 47.24 -16.66
CA PHE A 966 15.07 46.77 -17.53
C PHE A 966 15.55 46.63 -18.98
N GLU A 967 16.24 47.66 -19.50
CA GLU A 967 16.81 47.61 -20.85
C GLU A 967 17.83 46.47 -21.00
N GLU A 968 18.68 46.28 -20.00
CA GLU A 968 19.62 45.15 -19.94
C GLU A 968 18.88 43.81 -19.96
N PHE A 969 17.81 43.65 -19.19
CA PHE A 969 16.99 42.44 -19.17
C PHE A 969 16.37 42.14 -20.54
N VAL A 970 15.78 43.15 -21.20
CA VAL A 970 15.14 42.98 -22.52
C VAL A 970 16.18 42.64 -23.58
N LYS A 971 17.33 43.34 -23.60
CA LYS A 971 18.43 43.07 -24.53
C LYS A 971 19.02 41.67 -24.30
N ASP A 972 19.23 41.28 -23.04
CA ASP A 972 19.70 39.95 -22.69
C ASP A 972 18.73 38.88 -23.22
N TYR A 973 17.44 38.95 -22.86
CA TYR A 973 16.43 38.01 -23.36
C TYR A 973 16.41 37.94 -24.89
N ASN A 974 16.49 39.09 -25.58
CA ASN A 974 16.49 39.11 -27.04
C ASN A 974 17.71 38.39 -27.63
N ASN A 975 18.90 38.63 -27.06
CA ASN A 975 20.17 38.08 -27.54
C ASN A 975 20.38 36.59 -27.21
N GLN A 976 19.65 36.04 -26.24
CA GLN A 976 19.70 34.61 -25.93
C GLN A 976 19.16 33.78 -27.11
N MET A 977 19.97 32.85 -27.62
CA MET A 977 19.56 31.99 -28.75
C MET A 977 18.49 30.97 -28.36
N ASN A 978 18.58 30.39 -27.17
CA ASN A 978 17.70 29.32 -26.67
C ASN A 978 17.03 29.75 -25.35
N ALA A 979 16.32 30.89 -25.37
CA ALA A 979 15.63 31.37 -24.17
C ALA A 979 14.27 30.71 -24.01
N ILE A 980 14.00 30.22 -22.81
CA ILE A 980 12.69 29.65 -22.48
C ILE A 980 12.02 30.51 -21.41
N ILE A 981 10.81 30.98 -21.70
CA ILE A 981 9.92 31.56 -20.69
C ILE A 981 8.95 30.47 -20.22
N ILE A 982 8.89 30.25 -18.91
CA ILE A 982 7.92 29.36 -18.27
C ILE A 982 6.95 30.21 -17.46
N PHE A 983 5.66 30.03 -17.68
CA PHE A 983 4.60 30.74 -16.94
C PHE A 983 3.45 29.80 -16.60
N SER A 984 2.71 30.12 -15.53
CA SER A 984 1.51 29.38 -15.14
C SER A 984 0.26 30.21 -15.41
N GLU A 985 -0.73 29.62 -16.05
CA GLU A 985 -2.02 30.27 -16.23
C GLU A 985 -2.73 30.57 -14.90
N LYS A 986 -2.31 29.92 -13.81
CA LYS A 986 -2.83 30.18 -12.45
C LYS A 986 -2.56 31.63 -12.00
N GLU A 987 -1.45 32.22 -12.44
CA GLU A 987 -0.91 33.49 -11.94
C GLU A 987 -1.01 34.64 -12.96
N ILE A 988 -1.27 34.34 -14.24
CA ILE A 988 -1.33 35.36 -15.30
C ILE A 988 -2.71 35.49 -15.94
N SER A 989 -2.93 36.63 -16.59
CA SER A 989 -4.14 36.93 -17.35
C SER A 989 -4.06 36.46 -18.80
N GLY A 990 -5.20 36.38 -19.48
CA GLY A 990 -5.26 36.08 -20.92
C GLY A 990 -4.54 37.13 -21.77
N SER A 991 -4.66 38.42 -21.41
CA SER A 991 -3.93 39.51 -22.05
C SER A 991 -2.42 39.38 -21.85
N THR A 992 -1.97 39.01 -20.63
CA THR A 992 -0.54 38.73 -20.39
C THR A 992 -0.05 37.57 -21.24
N SER A 993 -0.84 36.50 -21.37
CA SER A 993 -0.50 35.34 -22.22
C SER A 993 -0.33 35.74 -23.70
N PHE A 994 -1.21 36.59 -24.23
CA PHE A 994 -1.05 37.13 -25.58
C PHE A 994 0.22 37.99 -25.71
N GLU A 995 0.49 38.88 -24.76
CA GLU A 995 1.70 39.70 -24.82
C GLU A 995 2.99 38.86 -24.71
N LEU A 996 2.98 37.73 -23.98
CA LEU A 996 4.09 36.78 -23.94
C LEU A 996 4.27 36.06 -25.28
N GLN A 997 3.18 35.69 -25.95
CA GLN A 997 3.23 35.14 -27.31
C GLN A 997 3.78 36.18 -28.30
N ASN A 998 3.30 37.42 -28.24
CA ASN A 998 3.82 38.53 -29.03
C ASN A 998 5.32 38.72 -28.78
N LEU A 999 5.78 38.70 -27.52
CA LEU A 999 7.20 38.79 -27.17
C LEU A 999 8.02 37.66 -27.80
N ALA A 1000 7.54 36.43 -27.73
CA ALA A 1000 8.20 35.28 -28.34
C ALA A 1000 8.23 35.37 -29.88
N MET A 1001 7.20 35.93 -30.51
CA MET A 1001 7.17 36.18 -31.96
C MET A 1001 8.10 37.33 -32.36
N LEU A 1002 8.07 38.47 -31.65
CA LEU A 1002 8.94 39.63 -31.88
C LEU A 1002 10.41 39.24 -31.85
N THR A 1003 10.78 38.33 -30.94
CA THR A 1003 12.16 37.88 -30.78
C THR A 1003 12.48 36.63 -31.61
N GLY A 1004 11.52 36.12 -32.39
CA GLY A 1004 11.66 34.96 -33.26
C GLY A 1004 11.97 33.65 -32.52
N LYS A 1005 11.46 33.50 -31.30
CA LYS A 1005 11.73 32.36 -30.40
C LYS A 1005 10.64 31.28 -30.43
N LEU A 1006 9.42 31.61 -30.85
CA LEU A 1006 8.28 30.69 -30.88
C LEU A 1006 8.46 29.57 -31.93
N GLY A 1007 8.09 28.33 -31.58
CA GLY A 1007 8.10 27.19 -32.50
C GLY A 1007 9.49 26.61 -32.82
N LYS A 1008 10.52 26.94 -32.04
CA LYS A 1008 11.91 26.48 -32.22
C LYS A 1008 12.33 25.48 -31.15
N THR A 1009 13.34 24.68 -31.45
CA THR A 1009 13.88 23.70 -30.50
C THR A 1009 14.54 24.40 -29.30
N SER A 1010 14.18 23.99 -28.08
CA SER A 1010 14.74 24.53 -26.84
C SER A 1010 14.61 26.06 -26.69
N ASN A 1011 13.58 26.65 -27.27
CA ASN A 1011 13.40 28.10 -27.34
C ASN A 1011 11.91 28.46 -27.42
N GLY A 1012 11.48 29.52 -26.74
CA GLY A 1012 10.09 29.97 -26.76
C GLY A 1012 9.39 29.85 -25.40
N LEU A 1013 8.15 29.36 -25.39
CA LEU A 1013 7.25 29.42 -24.24
C LEU A 1013 6.92 28.03 -23.70
N VAL A 1014 6.81 27.92 -22.37
CA VAL A 1014 6.17 26.79 -21.68
C VAL A 1014 5.00 27.35 -20.88
N SER A 1015 3.80 27.19 -21.42
CA SER A 1015 2.54 27.52 -20.75
C SER A 1015 2.06 26.33 -19.93
N LEU A 1016 2.11 26.46 -18.60
CA LEU A 1016 1.62 25.46 -17.66
C LEU A 1016 0.14 25.71 -17.35
N LYS A 1017 -0.68 24.69 -17.60
CA LYS A 1017 -2.12 24.69 -17.27
C LYS A 1017 -2.31 24.39 -15.78
N GLU A 1018 -3.49 24.65 -15.22
CA GLU A 1018 -3.75 24.41 -13.79
C GLU A 1018 -4.08 22.94 -13.47
N LYS A 1019 -4.83 22.23 -14.34
CA LYS A 1019 -5.30 20.85 -14.10
C LYS A 1019 -4.80 19.83 -15.13
N ASN A 1020 -4.84 18.55 -14.74
CA ASN A 1020 -4.38 17.40 -15.53
C ASN A 1020 -4.91 17.34 -16.95
N ASN A 1021 -6.21 17.64 -17.15
CA ASN A 1021 -6.84 17.64 -18.47
C ASN A 1021 -7.41 19.01 -18.86
N SER A 1022 -6.81 20.09 -18.34
CA SER A 1022 -7.15 21.47 -18.73
C SER A 1022 -7.04 21.72 -20.23
N GLN A 1023 -6.05 21.08 -20.88
CA GLN A 1023 -5.92 21.17 -22.34
C GLN A 1023 -7.06 20.41 -23.05
N GLY A 1024 -7.50 19.27 -22.49
CA GLY A 1024 -8.64 18.50 -22.98
C GLY A 1024 -9.94 19.31 -23.07
N ILE A 1025 -10.19 20.25 -22.16
CA ILE A 1025 -11.36 21.17 -22.24
C ILE A 1025 -11.38 21.90 -23.59
N PHE A 1026 -10.24 22.46 -24.00
CA PHE A 1026 -10.13 23.17 -25.27
C PHE A 1026 -10.16 22.21 -26.45
N ASP A 1027 -9.44 21.09 -26.35
CA ASP A 1027 -9.30 20.14 -27.44
C ASP A 1027 -10.61 19.42 -27.75
N MET A 1028 -11.45 19.14 -26.76
CA MET A 1028 -12.72 18.43 -26.89
C MET A 1028 -13.92 19.37 -27.14
N GLY A 1029 -13.70 20.68 -27.26
CA GLY A 1029 -14.76 21.62 -27.64
C GLY A 1029 -15.73 22.00 -26.52
N ILE A 1030 -15.25 22.06 -25.27
CA ILE A 1030 -15.98 22.60 -24.12
C ILE A 1030 -15.96 24.14 -24.19
N CYS A 1031 -16.63 24.68 -25.21
CA CYS A 1031 -16.66 26.09 -25.53
C CYS A 1031 -17.90 26.41 -26.37
N PRO A 1032 -18.64 27.50 -26.12
CA PRO A 1032 -19.84 27.80 -26.90
C PRO A 1032 -19.55 28.14 -28.37
N LYS A 1033 -18.32 28.56 -28.70
CA LYS A 1033 -17.95 29.05 -30.04
C LYS A 1033 -17.09 28.07 -30.84
N ALA A 1034 -16.62 26.99 -30.23
CA ALA A 1034 -15.68 26.07 -30.86
C ALA A 1034 -15.96 24.61 -30.45
N GLY A 1035 -15.78 23.70 -31.41
CA GLY A 1035 -15.84 22.25 -31.20
C GLY A 1035 -14.46 21.63 -31.08
N VAL A 1036 -14.39 20.32 -31.35
CA VAL A 1036 -13.16 19.53 -31.26
C VAL A 1036 -12.03 20.14 -32.11
N GLY A 1037 -10.82 20.14 -31.57
CA GLY A 1037 -9.64 20.75 -32.19
C GLY A 1037 -9.66 22.28 -32.22
N ARG A 1038 -10.57 22.91 -31.44
CA ARG A 1038 -10.81 24.36 -31.39
C ARG A 1038 -11.29 24.96 -32.72
N GLN A 1039 -11.90 24.13 -33.58
CA GLN A 1039 -12.52 24.60 -34.82
C GLN A 1039 -13.79 25.38 -34.49
N LEU A 1040 -13.98 26.55 -35.12
CA LEU A 1040 -15.12 27.43 -34.85
C LEU A 1040 -16.42 26.78 -35.31
N ILE A 1041 -17.49 26.96 -34.53
CA ILE A 1041 -18.85 26.48 -34.88
C ILE A 1041 -19.51 27.35 -35.97
N THR A 1042 -18.76 28.28 -36.54
CA THR A 1042 -19.13 29.06 -37.72
C THR A 1042 -18.38 28.61 -38.98
N ASP A 1043 -17.43 27.68 -38.87
CA ASP A 1043 -16.73 27.13 -40.03
C ASP A 1043 -17.60 26.09 -40.74
N GLU A 1044 -18.02 26.38 -41.97
CA GLU A 1044 -18.87 25.51 -42.76
C GLU A 1044 -18.28 24.12 -43.00
N LYS A 1045 -16.95 24.01 -43.17
CA LYS A 1045 -16.29 22.71 -43.36
C LYS A 1045 -16.45 21.85 -42.11
N PHE A 1046 -16.20 22.45 -40.95
CA PHE A 1046 -16.33 21.76 -39.67
C PHE A 1046 -17.78 21.43 -39.35
N ILE A 1047 -18.73 22.34 -39.61
CA ILE A 1047 -20.15 22.09 -39.45
C ILE A 1047 -20.60 20.90 -40.28
N ASN A 1048 -20.21 20.81 -41.55
CA ASN A 1048 -20.56 19.66 -42.40
C ASN A 1048 -19.98 18.36 -41.84
N LYS A 1049 -18.73 18.40 -41.38
CA LYS A 1049 -18.09 17.25 -40.71
C LYS A 1049 -18.84 16.79 -39.46
N LEU A 1050 -19.35 17.74 -38.66
CA LEU A 1050 -20.18 17.44 -37.49
C LEU A 1050 -21.53 16.82 -37.90
N LYS A 1051 -22.20 17.37 -38.91
CA LYS A 1051 -23.47 16.83 -39.44
C LYS A 1051 -23.32 15.37 -39.89
N ASP A 1052 -22.26 15.10 -40.62
CA ASP A 1052 -21.98 13.75 -41.14
C ASP A 1052 -21.64 12.78 -40.01
N ASN A 1053 -20.74 13.15 -39.08
CA ASN A 1053 -20.32 12.26 -37.98
C ASN A 1053 -21.42 12.03 -36.95
N TRP A 1054 -22.24 13.03 -36.65
CA TRP A 1054 -23.30 12.93 -35.64
C TRP A 1054 -24.66 12.55 -36.23
N ASN A 1055 -24.76 12.46 -37.56
CA ASN A 1055 -26.01 12.21 -38.28
C ASN A 1055 -27.12 13.20 -37.88
N ILE A 1056 -26.82 14.50 -37.98
CA ILE A 1056 -27.75 15.59 -37.63
C ILE A 1056 -27.94 16.57 -38.79
N ASP A 1057 -29.12 17.18 -38.87
CA ASP A 1057 -29.44 18.15 -39.95
C ASP A 1057 -28.77 19.52 -39.75
N SER A 1058 -28.65 19.95 -38.50
CA SER A 1058 -28.13 21.26 -38.12
C SER A 1058 -27.43 21.24 -36.76
N VAL A 1059 -26.43 22.11 -36.61
CA VAL A 1059 -25.77 22.41 -35.34
C VAL A 1059 -26.48 23.62 -34.72
N PRO A 1060 -26.63 23.71 -33.39
CA PRO A 1060 -27.26 24.86 -32.74
C PRO A 1060 -26.61 26.19 -33.13
N SER A 1061 -27.39 27.26 -33.11
CA SER A 1061 -26.94 28.63 -33.35
C SER A 1061 -25.96 29.10 -32.25
N LEU A 1062 -25.12 30.08 -32.56
CA LEU A 1062 -24.40 30.80 -31.51
C LEU A 1062 -25.34 31.72 -30.74
N ILE A 1063 -25.13 31.81 -29.44
CA ILE A 1063 -25.88 32.71 -28.56
C ILE A 1063 -25.11 34.02 -28.46
N ASP A 1064 -25.77 35.12 -28.83
CA ASP A 1064 -25.20 36.48 -28.79
C ASP A 1064 -25.47 37.17 -27.45
N LYS A 1065 -25.15 36.48 -26.34
CA LYS A 1065 -25.22 37.00 -24.98
C LYS A 1065 -24.01 36.56 -24.17
N SER A 1066 -23.64 37.37 -23.18
CA SER A 1066 -22.63 36.99 -22.18
C SER A 1066 -23.17 35.86 -21.31
N HIS A 1067 -22.45 34.74 -21.25
CA HIS A 1067 -22.84 33.60 -20.41
C HIS A 1067 -22.92 33.96 -18.94
N GLN A 1068 -22.00 34.81 -18.47
CA GLN A 1068 -22.02 35.33 -17.11
C GLN A 1068 -23.27 36.17 -16.84
N ASP A 1069 -23.69 37.01 -17.79
CA ASP A 1069 -24.90 37.82 -17.64
C ASP A 1069 -26.15 36.94 -17.60
N MET A 1070 -26.19 35.89 -18.41
CA MET A 1070 -27.28 34.90 -18.37
C MET A 1070 -27.37 34.19 -17.01
N LEU A 1071 -26.23 33.84 -16.39
CA LEU A 1071 -26.16 33.30 -15.03
C LEU A 1071 -26.61 34.34 -13.98
N ASP A 1072 -26.09 35.56 -14.06
CA ASP A 1072 -26.43 36.65 -13.13
C ASP A 1072 -27.92 37.01 -13.22
N ASN A 1073 -28.53 36.94 -14.40
CA ASN A 1073 -29.95 37.28 -14.62
C ASN A 1073 -30.90 36.10 -14.39
N GLY A 1074 -30.39 34.88 -14.18
CA GLY A 1074 -31.22 33.67 -14.03
C GLY A 1074 -31.95 33.28 -15.33
N GLU A 1075 -31.33 33.55 -16.48
CA GLU A 1075 -31.84 33.15 -17.80
C GLU A 1075 -31.63 31.65 -18.05
N LEU A 1076 -30.60 31.06 -17.45
CA LEU A 1076 -30.34 29.62 -17.51
C LEU A 1076 -31.18 28.89 -16.46
N LYS A 1077 -32.19 28.13 -16.92
CA LYS A 1077 -33.13 27.41 -16.05
C LYS A 1077 -32.60 26.08 -15.57
N ASN A 1078 -31.84 25.38 -16.42
CA ASN A 1078 -31.27 24.08 -16.07
C ASN A 1078 -29.74 24.13 -16.16
N LEU A 1079 -29.06 23.68 -15.09
CA LEU A 1079 -27.61 23.58 -15.02
C LEU A 1079 -27.18 22.12 -14.86
N PHE A 1080 -26.35 21.62 -15.76
CA PHE A 1080 -25.79 20.26 -15.72
C PHE A 1080 -24.28 20.34 -15.51
N ILE A 1081 -23.81 20.03 -14.31
CA ILE A 1081 -22.43 20.26 -13.87
C ILE A 1081 -21.73 18.91 -13.71
N PHE A 1082 -20.69 18.67 -14.51
CA PHE A 1082 -19.93 17.41 -14.50
C PHE A 1082 -18.49 17.65 -14.05
N GLY A 1083 -18.12 17.07 -12.92
CA GLY A 1083 -16.75 17.08 -12.43
C GLY A 1083 -16.21 18.46 -12.05
N GLU A 1084 -17.07 19.37 -11.57
CA GLU A 1084 -16.67 20.68 -11.05
C GLU A 1084 -17.41 21.00 -9.74
N ASP A 1085 -16.74 21.71 -8.84
CA ASP A 1085 -17.32 22.26 -7.60
C ASP A 1085 -17.23 23.80 -7.58
N PRO A 1086 -18.02 24.50 -8.43
CA PRO A 1086 -17.97 25.94 -8.55
C PRO A 1086 -18.24 26.67 -7.22
N ILE A 1087 -19.16 26.21 -6.38
CA ILE A 1087 -19.42 26.87 -5.09
C ILE A 1087 -18.22 26.71 -4.16
N GLY A 1088 -17.72 25.48 -3.97
CA GLY A 1088 -16.62 25.24 -3.03
C GLY A 1088 -15.31 25.89 -3.46
N CYS A 1089 -15.11 26.05 -4.77
CA CYS A 1089 -13.90 26.64 -5.33
C CYS A 1089 -14.00 28.14 -5.66
N ALA A 1090 -15.16 28.78 -5.49
CA ALA A 1090 -15.36 30.19 -5.84
C ALA A 1090 -14.58 31.15 -4.93
N ILE A 1091 -14.02 32.20 -5.54
CA ILE A 1091 -13.48 33.35 -4.81
C ILE A 1091 -14.64 34.17 -4.21
N ASP A 1092 -15.72 34.39 -4.98
CA ASP A 1092 -16.97 34.98 -4.50
C ASP A 1092 -18.06 33.89 -4.42
N LYS A 1093 -18.04 33.16 -3.31
CA LYS A 1093 -19.00 32.08 -3.05
C LYS A 1093 -20.44 32.56 -3.10
N LYS A 1094 -20.74 33.79 -2.64
CA LYS A 1094 -22.13 34.30 -2.59
C LYS A 1094 -22.69 34.49 -3.99
N ARG A 1095 -21.92 35.10 -4.89
CA ARG A 1095 -22.34 35.29 -6.28
C ARG A 1095 -22.59 33.96 -6.99
N VAL A 1096 -21.66 33.02 -6.88
CA VAL A 1096 -21.77 31.71 -7.53
C VAL A 1096 -22.92 30.91 -6.94
N SER A 1097 -23.10 30.93 -5.62
CA SER A 1097 -24.23 30.26 -4.96
C SER A 1097 -25.58 30.81 -5.45
N ASN A 1098 -25.67 32.13 -5.65
CA ASN A 1098 -26.85 32.78 -6.19
C ASN A 1098 -27.16 32.37 -7.65
N TRP A 1099 -26.15 32.02 -8.46
CA TRP A 1099 -26.41 31.44 -9.79
C TRP A 1099 -27.12 30.10 -9.71
N ILE A 1100 -26.67 29.25 -8.78
CA ILE A 1100 -27.26 27.93 -8.55
C ILE A 1100 -28.68 28.08 -7.98
N ASP A 1101 -28.90 29.02 -7.05
CA ASP A 1101 -30.22 29.27 -6.44
C ASP A 1101 -31.26 29.83 -7.44
N LYS A 1102 -30.81 30.46 -8.55
CA LYS A 1102 -31.67 31.00 -9.60
C LYS A 1102 -32.10 29.95 -10.63
N ALA A 1103 -31.40 28.83 -10.72
CA ALA A 1103 -31.78 27.74 -11.62
C ALA A 1103 -33.03 27.02 -11.09
N GLN A 1104 -33.86 26.51 -12.00
CA GLN A 1104 -35.03 25.68 -11.69
C GLN A 1104 -34.67 24.21 -11.49
N PHE A 1105 -33.53 23.78 -12.06
CA PHE A 1105 -33.02 22.43 -11.91
C PHE A 1105 -31.51 22.40 -12.02
N VAL A 1106 -30.84 21.73 -11.08
CA VAL A 1106 -29.40 21.57 -11.05
C VAL A 1106 -29.06 20.09 -10.90
N THR A 1107 -28.30 19.56 -11.85
CA THR A 1107 -27.68 18.24 -11.76
C THR A 1107 -26.18 18.38 -11.52
N VAL A 1108 -25.64 17.63 -10.57
CA VAL A 1108 -24.19 17.56 -10.33
C VAL A 1108 -23.71 16.12 -10.48
N SER A 1109 -22.64 15.90 -11.25
CA SER A 1109 -21.92 14.63 -11.29
C SER A 1109 -20.56 14.80 -10.62
N ASP A 1110 -20.37 14.16 -9.46
CA ASP A 1110 -19.11 14.23 -8.68
C ASP A 1110 -18.85 12.94 -7.91
N TYR A 1111 -17.66 12.83 -7.33
CA TYR A 1111 -17.24 11.73 -6.47
C TYR A 1111 -17.81 11.87 -5.05
N PHE A 1112 -17.89 13.09 -4.53
CA PHE A 1112 -18.23 13.35 -3.13
C PHE A 1112 -19.38 14.35 -3.03
N MET A 1113 -19.99 14.42 -1.85
CA MET A 1113 -20.95 15.47 -1.52
C MET A 1113 -20.20 16.80 -1.36
N THR A 1114 -20.07 17.55 -2.46
CA THR A 1114 -19.41 18.87 -2.52
C THR A 1114 -20.37 20.00 -2.14
N GLU A 1115 -19.87 21.22 -1.90
CA GLU A 1115 -20.73 22.39 -1.62
C GLU A 1115 -21.70 22.66 -2.79
N THR A 1116 -21.29 22.37 -4.03
CA THR A 1116 -22.18 22.43 -5.19
C THR A 1116 -23.19 21.27 -5.21
N ALA A 1117 -22.77 20.05 -4.90
CA ALA A 1117 -23.65 18.88 -4.86
C ALA A 1117 -24.73 19.00 -3.78
N GLU A 1118 -24.42 19.58 -2.62
CA GLU A 1118 -25.39 19.83 -1.54
C GLU A 1118 -26.57 20.71 -1.99
N LYS A 1119 -26.31 21.62 -2.95
CA LYS A 1119 -27.33 22.50 -3.54
C LYS A 1119 -28.04 21.90 -4.76
N ALA A 1120 -27.57 20.78 -5.31
CA ALA A 1120 -28.16 20.15 -6.47
C ALA A 1120 -29.55 19.55 -6.17
N ASP A 1121 -30.39 19.48 -7.20
CA ASP A 1121 -31.65 18.74 -7.16
C ASP A 1121 -31.41 17.25 -7.43
N LEU A 1122 -30.46 16.93 -8.31
CA LEU A 1122 -30.09 15.57 -8.68
C LEU A 1122 -28.56 15.42 -8.65
N ILE A 1123 -28.08 14.33 -8.08
CA ILE A 1123 -26.66 13.98 -8.08
C ILE A 1123 -26.46 12.66 -8.80
N LEU A 1124 -25.47 12.63 -9.70
CA LEU A 1124 -25.00 11.42 -10.38
C LEU A 1124 -23.63 11.00 -9.82
N PRO A 1125 -23.43 9.72 -9.47
CA PRO A 1125 -22.14 9.25 -8.95
C PRO A 1125 -21.10 9.19 -10.08
N ALA A 1126 -20.00 9.92 -9.98
CA ALA A 1126 -18.94 9.86 -11.00
C ALA A 1126 -17.94 8.71 -10.72
N SER A 1127 -17.39 8.09 -11.78
CA SER A 1127 -16.33 7.07 -11.72
C SER A 1127 -14.93 7.68 -11.57
N PHE A 1128 -14.05 7.05 -10.79
CA PHE A 1128 -12.63 7.43 -10.75
C PHE A 1128 -11.93 7.00 -12.05
N PRO A 1129 -10.86 7.69 -12.49
CA PRO A 1129 -10.09 7.28 -13.66
C PRO A 1129 -9.57 5.83 -13.56
N ILE A 1130 -9.18 5.37 -12.37
CA ILE A 1130 -8.67 4.00 -12.16
C ILE A 1130 -9.73 2.88 -12.34
N GLU A 1131 -11.02 3.27 -12.46
CA GLU A 1131 -12.16 2.37 -12.64
C GLU A 1131 -12.63 2.29 -14.10
N SER A 1132 -12.06 3.12 -14.98
CA SER A 1132 -12.42 3.24 -16.39
C SER A 1132 -11.15 3.29 -17.25
N ASP A 1133 -11.33 3.07 -18.55
CA ASP A 1133 -10.31 3.46 -19.54
C ASP A 1133 -10.56 4.91 -19.97
N GLY A 1134 -9.57 5.57 -20.57
CA GLY A 1134 -9.72 6.90 -21.15
C GLY A 1134 -8.38 7.61 -21.39
N THR A 1135 -8.46 8.89 -21.75
CA THR A 1135 -7.28 9.71 -22.02
C THR A 1135 -7.29 11.07 -21.34
N PHE A 1136 -6.09 11.59 -21.05
CA PHE A 1136 -5.85 12.98 -20.65
C PHE A 1136 -4.87 13.67 -21.60
N THR A 1137 -5.06 14.96 -21.82
CA THR A 1137 -4.15 15.82 -22.57
C THR A 1137 -3.45 16.81 -21.64
N ASN A 1138 -2.12 16.71 -21.55
CA ASN A 1138 -1.31 17.54 -20.67
C ASN A 1138 -0.96 18.92 -21.28
N SER A 1139 -0.20 19.76 -20.55
CA SER A 1139 0.22 21.09 -21.04
C SER A 1139 1.08 21.10 -22.31
N GLN A 1140 1.73 19.99 -22.64
CA GLN A 1140 2.51 19.85 -23.88
C GLN A 1140 1.65 19.36 -25.05
N ARG A 1141 0.32 19.21 -24.83
CA ARG A 1141 -0.63 18.64 -25.79
C ARG A 1141 -0.35 17.18 -26.14
N VAL A 1142 0.29 16.46 -25.22
CA VAL A 1142 0.47 15.01 -25.33
C VAL A 1142 -0.77 14.34 -24.75
N ILE A 1143 -1.43 13.50 -25.56
CA ILE A 1143 -2.53 12.63 -25.15
C ILE A 1143 -1.91 11.38 -24.51
N GLN A 1144 -2.30 11.09 -23.28
CA GLN A 1144 -1.83 9.93 -22.52
C GLN A 1144 -3.01 9.05 -22.14
N GLU A 1145 -2.85 7.73 -22.32
CA GLU A 1145 -3.87 6.72 -22.02
C GLU A 1145 -3.75 6.21 -20.57
N PHE A 1146 -4.89 5.97 -19.94
CA PHE A 1146 -5.01 5.22 -18.70
C PHE A 1146 -6.06 4.12 -18.82
N TYR A 1147 -5.91 3.08 -18.00
CA TYR A 1147 -6.73 1.88 -18.09
C TYR A 1147 -7.43 1.57 -16.77
N LYS A 1148 -8.52 0.81 -16.89
CA LYS A 1148 -9.26 0.26 -15.76
C LYS A 1148 -8.42 -0.78 -15.03
N HIS A 1149 -8.20 -0.54 -13.76
CA HIS A 1149 -7.49 -1.46 -12.86
C HIS A 1149 -8.34 -1.90 -11.67
N PHE A 1150 -9.23 -1.05 -11.17
CA PHE A 1150 -10.10 -1.37 -10.03
C PHE A 1150 -11.52 -1.71 -10.50
N THR A 1151 -12.18 -2.58 -9.73
CA THR A 1151 -13.61 -2.82 -9.88
C THR A 1151 -14.36 -1.54 -9.50
N PRO A 1152 -15.22 -0.99 -10.39
CA PRO A 1152 -15.98 0.22 -10.09
C PRO A 1152 -16.90 0.02 -8.89
N LYS A 1153 -16.99 1.01 -8.01
CA LYS A 1153 -18.00 1.02 -6.93
C LYS A 1153 -19.39 1.47 -7.40
N THR A 1154 -19.50 2.09 -8.57
CA THR A 1154 -20.76 2.53 -9.17
C THR A 1154 -21.28 1.48 -10.15
N GLU A 1155 -22.59 1.31 -10.26
CA GLU A 1155 -23.20 0.37 -11.23
C GLU A 1155 -22.89 0.79 -12.68
N ARG A 1156 -22.81 2.11 -12.93
CA ARG A 1156 -22.55 2.71 -14.23
C ARG A 1156 -21.38 3.69 -14.14
N LEU A 1157 -20.43 3.59 -15.05
CA LEU A 1157 -19.31 4.55 -15.17
C LEU A 1157 -19.80 5.88 -15.75
N THR A 1158 -19.12 7.00 -15.49
CA THR A 1158 -19.57 8.34 -15.92
C THR A 1158 -19.84 8.40 -17.43
N TYR A 1159 -18.91 7.93 -18.26
CA TYR A 1159 -19.12 7.92 -19.72
C TYR A 1159 -20.35 7.08 -20.13
N GLN A 1160 -20.59 5.95 -19.46
CA GLN A 1160 -21.77 5.12 -19.70
C GLN A 1160 -23.06 5.84 -19.35
N GLN A 1161 -23.07 6.61 -18.26
CA GLN A 1161 -24.23 7.41 -17.87
C GLN A 1161 -24.56 8.47 -18.94
N ILE A 1162 -23.54 9.14 -19.50
CA ILE A 1162 -23.73 10.15 -20.56
C ILE A 1162 -24.20 9.47 -21.86
N MET A 1163 -23.66 8.30 -22.20
CA MET A 1163 -24.15 7.52 -23.35
C MET A 1163 -25.61 7.08 -23.17
N ASP A 1164 -25.98 6.57 -21.99
CA ASP A 1164 -27.36 6.16 -21.70
C ASP A 1164 -28.34 7.35 -21.79
N LEU A 1165 -27.90 8.55 -21.44
CA LEU A 1165 -28.64 9.80 -21.68
C LEU A 1165 -28.78 10.12 -23.16
N LEU A 1166 -27.69 10.05 -23.94
CA LEU A 1166 -27.72 10.27 -25.40
C LEU A 1166 -28.67 9.29 -26.10
N VAL A 1167 -28.72 8.03 -25.67
CA VAL A 1167 -29.65 7.02 -26.19
C VAL A 1167 -31.11 7.44 -25.98
N LYS A 1168 -31.45 8.11 -24.87
CA LYS A 1168 -32.82 8.65 -24.68
C LYS A 1168 -33.18 9.75 -25.68
N PHE A 1169 -32.20 10.44 -26.24
CA PHE A 1169 -32.39 11.40 -27.33
C PHE A 1169 -32.36 10.76 -28.72
N GLY A 1170 -32.33 9.42 -28.81
CA GLY A 1170 -32.41 8.67 -30.07
C GLY A 1170 -31.05 8.38 -30.73
N TYR A 1171 -29.94 8.57 -30.02
CA TYR A 1171 -28.60 8.32 -30.56
C TYR A 1171 -28.08 6.92 -30.25
N GLU A 1172 -27.24 6.41 -31.15
CA GLU A 1172 -26.67 5.08 -31.00
C GLU A 1172 -25.67 5.02 -29.84
N ARG A 1173 -25.61 3.83 -29.23
CA ARG A 1173 -24.67 3.55 -28.15
C ARG A 1173 -23.33 3.12 -28.74
N TYR A 1174 -22.24 3.63 -28.19
CA TYR A 1174 -20.90 3.10 -28.47
C TYR A 1174 -20.67 1.78 -27.74
N ASP A 1175 -19.92 0.87 -28.36
CA ASP A 1175 -19.55 -0.40 -27.75
C ASP A 1175 -18.46 -0.21 -26.69
N THR A 1176 -17.47 0.65 -26.98
CA THR A 1176 -16.33 0.91 -26.10
C THR A 1176 -16.05 2.40 -25.95
N ILE A 1177 -15.35 2.78 -24.87
CA ILE A 1177 -14.90 4.18 -24.71
C ILE A 1177 -13.88 4.58 -25.78
N ASN A 1178 -13.15 3.61 -26.35
CA ASN A 1178 -12.23 3.88 -27.45
C ASN A 1178 -12.98 4.31 -28.73
N ASP A 1179 -14.18 3.82 -28.97
CA ASP A 1179 -14.99 4.27 -30.12
C ASP A 1179 -15.36 5.75 -29.99
N VAL A 1180 -15.62 6.20 -28.76
CA VAL A 1180 -15.85 7.63 -28.43
C VAL A 1180 -14.60 8.45 -28.75
N LEU A 1181 -13.42 7.96 -28.34
CA LEU A 1181 -12.15 8.61 -28.66
C LEU A 1181 -11.93 8.69 -30.17
N MET A 1182 -12.18 7.60 -30.90
CA MET A 1182 -12.00 7.55 -32.36
C MET A 1182 -12.94 8.52 -33.09
N GLU A 1183 -14.19 8.67 -32.64
CA GLU A 1183 -15.09 9.70 -33.18
C GLU A 1183 -14.60 11.12 -32.86
N ALA A 1184 -14.14 11.37 -31.64
CA ALA A 1184 -13.54 12.66 -31.29
C ALA A 1184 -12.31 12.97 -32.16
N MET A 1185 -11.40 12.01 -32.32
CA MET A 1185 -10.20 12.15 -33.15
C MET A 1185 -10.54 12.33 -34.63
N SER A 1186 -11.61 11.70 -35.13
CA SER A 1186 -12.06 11.86 -36.51
C SER A 1186 -12.40 13.32 -36.83
N LEU A 1187 -12.88 14.08 -35.83
CA LEU A 1187 -13.28 15.47 -35.95
C LEU A 1187 -12.13 16.48 -35.93
N LEU A 1188 -10.91 16.08 -35.55
CA LEU A 1188 -9.75 16.96 -35.58
C LEU A 1188 -9.53 17.58 -36.97
N PRO A 1189 -8.95 18.79 -37.06
CA PRO A 1189 -8.65 19.40 -38.34
C PRO A 1189 -7.67 18.52 -39.13
N GLU A 1190 -7.87 18.43 -40.45
CA GLU A 1190 -6.88 17.81 -41.33
C GLU A 1190 -5.56 18.58 -41.25
N LYS A 1191 -4.43 17.91 -41.49
CA LYS A 1191 -3.08 18.50 -41.46
C LYS A 1191 -2.94 19.60 -42.53
N GLU A 1192 -3.44 20.80 -42.26
CA GLU A 1192 -3.18 21.97 -43.10
C GLU A 1192 -1.78 22.53 -42.82
N LYS A 1193 -1.19 23.17 -43.83
CA LYS A 1193 0.14 23.83 -43.80
C LYS A 1193 0.30 24.65 -42.52
N THR A 1194 1.53 24.68 -41.97
CA THR A 1194 1.91 25.49 -40.80
C THR A 1194 1.21 26.85 -40.80
N ASN A 1195 0.20 27.00 -39.93
CA ASN A 1195 -0.47 28.27 -39.74
C ASN A 1195 0.57 29.29 -39.25
N LYS A 1196 0.59 30.46 -39.89
CA LYS A 1196 1.36 31.59 -39.39
C LYS A 1196 0.79 32.01 -38.03
N TYR A 1197 1.66 32.44 -37.12
CA TYR A 1197 1.27 32.95 -35.81
C TYR A 1197 0.69 34.36 -35.92
N GLU A 1198 -0.43 34.61 -35.23
CA GLU A 1198 -1.11 35.91 -35.28
C GLU A 1198 -0.67 36.81 -34.12
N PHE A 1199 -0.31 38.06 -34.41
CA PHE A 1199 -0.11 39.07 -33.39
C PHE A 1199 -1.45 39.55 -32.83
N HIS A 1200 -1.55 39.68 -31.52
CA HIS A 1200 -2.78 40.11 -30.86
C HIS A 1200 -2.59 41.43 -30.10
N SER A 1201 -3.36 42.45 -30.46
CA SER A 1201 -3.38 43.72 -29.71
C SER A 1201 -4.22 43.58 -28.43
N THR A 1202 -3.71 44.09 -27.32
CA THR A 1202 -4.39 44.07 -26.01
C THR A 1202 -4.59 45.49 -25.48
N GLU A 1203 -5.82 45.84 -25.07
CA GLU A 1203 -6.11 47.20 -24.58
C GLU A 1203 -5.79 47.36 -23.08
N LYS A 1204 -6.08 46.35 -22.28
CA LYS A 1204 -5.90 46.35 -20.82
C LYS A 1204 -5.63 44.94 -20.28
N ASP A 1205 -5.13 44.91 -19.05
CA ASP A 1205 -5.05 43.66 -18.28
C ASP A 1205 -6.46 43.10 -18.00
N ASN A 1206 -6.59 41.78 -18.02
CA ASN A 1206 -7.88 41.08 -17.89
C ASN A 1206 -7.80 39.88 -16.94
N PHE A 1207 -7.11 40.03 -15.80
CA PHE A 1207 -7.06 39.00 -14.77
C PHE A 1207 -8.45 38.78 -14.14
N ARG A 1208 -9.20 37.80 -14.67
CA ARG A 1208 -10.61 37.49 -14.32
C ARG A 1208 -10.78 36.12 -13.67
N ARG A 1209 -9.82 35.67 -12.86
CA ARG A 1209 -9.94 34.38 -12.18
C ARG A 1209 -11.12 34.41 -11.19
N MET A 1210 -12.06 33.48 -11.33
CA MET A 1210 -13.24 33.37 -10.47
C MET A 1210 -13.18 32.19 -9.49
N PHE A 1211 -12.40 31.15 -9.84
CA PHE A 1211 -12.31 29.90 -9.09
C PHE A 1211 -10.86 29.53 -8.80
N ASN A 1212 -10.64 28.94 -7.62
CA ASN A 1212 -9.39 28.32 -7.21
C ASN A 1212 -9.37 26.83 -7.56
N TYR A 1213 -8.23 26.17 -7.39
CA TYR A 1213 -8.07 24.71 -7.48
C TYR A 1213 -8.52 24.08 -8.81
N GLY A 1214 -8.51 24.86 -9.90
CA GLY A 1214 -9.06 24.44 -11.19
C GLY A 1214 -10.53 24.01 -11.14
N CYS A 1215 -11.31 24.52 -10.17
CA CYS A 1215 -12.69 24.13 -9.91
C CYS A 1215 -12.88 22.63 -9.55
N ASP A 1216 -11.85 21.95 -9.04
CA ASP A 1216 -11.90 20.52 -8.70
C ASP A 1216 -11.77 20.30 -7.18
N ILE A 1217 -12.77 19.60 -6.63
CA ILE A 1217 -12.82 19.19 -5.23
C ILE A 1217 -11.61 18.37 -4.78
N LEU A 1218 -11.00 17.54 -5.64
CA LEU A 1218 -9.83 16.74 -5.25
C LEU A 1218 -8.62 17.60 -4.96
N VAL A 1219 -8.38 18.62 -5.80
CA VAL A 1219 -7.27 19.56 -5.59
C VAL A 1219 -7.54 20.38 -4.33
N LYS A 1220 -8.76 20.89 -4.16
CA LYS A 1220 -9.17 21.62 -2.95
C LYS A 1220 -8.96 20.78 -1.68
N ARG A 1221 -9.52 19.57 -1.63
CA ARG A 1221 -9.41 18.66 -0.47
C ARG A 1221 -7.95 18.36 -0.12
N PHE A 1222 -7.12 18.07 -1.13
CA PHE A 1222 -5.71 17.82 -0.90
C PHE A 1222 -4.96 19.06 -0.42
N GLU A 1223 -5.09 20.21 -1.10
CA GLU A 1223 -4.34 21.41 -0.72
C GLU A 1223 -4.76 21.96 0.65
N GLU A 1224 -6.04 21.91 1.00
CA GLU A 1224 -6.54 22.27 2.33
C GLU A 1224 -5.97 21.33 3.40
N TYR A 1225 -6.11 20.02 3.22
CA TYR A 1225 -5.53 19.01 4.12
C TYR A 1225 -4.02 19.18 4.28
N PHE A 1226 -3.31 19.33 3.16
CA PHE A 1226 -1.85 19.45 3.13
C PHE A 1226 -1.36 20.72 3.84
N THR A 1227 -2.04 21.84 3.60
CA THR A 1227 -1.69 23.12 4.24
C THR A 1227 -1.99 23.09 5.73
N THR A 1228 -3.17 22.59 6.14
CA THR A 1228 -3.53 22.47 7.55
C THR A 1228 -2.59 21.52 8.30
N ALA A 1229 -2.20 20.40 7.68
CA ALA A 1229 -1.26 19.46 8.28
C ALA A 1229 0.14 20.06 8.49
N LEU A 1230 0.59 20.98 7.62
CA LEU A 1230 1.88 21.67 7.77
C LEU A 1230 1.85 22.82 8.78
N GLN A 1231 0.66 23.33 9.11
CA GLN A 1231 0.46 24.42 10.08
C GLN A 1231 0.30 23.91 11.52
N ASN A 1232 -0.23 22.70 11.69
CA ASN A 1232 -0.35 21.99 12.95
C ASN A 1232 0.93 21.24 13.30
#